data_AF-A0A6J7NU40-F1
#
_entry.id   AF-A0A6J7NU40-F1
#
_cell.length_a   1.000
_cell.length_b   1.000
_cell.length_c   1.000
_cell.angle_alpha   90.00
_cell.angle_beta   90.00
_cell.angle_gamma   90.00
#
_symmetry.space_group_name_H-M   'P 1'
#
loop_
_entity.id
_entity.type
_entity.pdbx_description
1 polymer ?
#
loop_
_entity_poly.entity_id
_entity_poly.type
_entity_poly.pdbx_seq_one_letter_code
_entity_poly.pdbx_strand_id
1 'polypeptide(L)'
;MAVSVVPTRAKIVIIGGGVGGTSVAYHLAELGEKDVILLDRNELTSGSTFHSAGLVGQLRADPTLTLMNMHSVDLYRKLQATDTPPSWRECGSIKLASTPERMQEIRRQIGWAKTFGLDLKEISPQEAQNLFPLIDLEGVVGACYMASDGQVDPSQLAMALAAGARKQGVQIFTHTRVLEIKTTNGRVSSVVTDKGEIECEIVVNCGGMYAPQIARMVNVRVPIVPMSHQYLITENFMPADAPLLPSLRDPDNLIYFRQEVSGLLMGGYERTSKAWSADYNNIDDIPANFNNSLLAEDWDRFTDIAEASQKRVPKMSEVGIKSFINGPEGFTPDNEFCLGETSVGGFFVAAGFCAHGIAGAGGIGKVMAEWVVAGEPTMDLWHMDIKRFGSSYESPEFTLKRITENYEQYYDIHYPSEERQSARPKFMSPVYEWHAANGAVFGEKASWERVNFYSTNIGNDALRPKDWLGNHWSNAVQVEHNATRNNAGLFDESSFAKARISGARSGEFLNYVCANNVVKGVGKTTYTQALNSKAGIESDYTVTQTADNEFLIVTGTAFAVHDFGWLEKIRRELSYTDVEITNITRELACFAIMGPQSRAILQSLTDADLSHTAFPFMNSREITIAGIKVRATRLTYVGELGWEIYAPVADALALWSSIMDAGKSFGIKACGYRAIESLRLEKGYRAWAGEINSETNPYEAGLGFAVALKKENFHGKAAAIDAQMNLKRKLVAITFDDITCVPFGSEPIRIGESIVGRIKSGGQGYTIKKSIAYAYLPIAHTEIGTHVDVEFFGTWRTGVICAEPLFDPTNERIRL
;
A
#
# COMPACT_ATOMS: atom_id res chain seq x y z
N MET A 1 28.13 32.32 25.74
CA MET A 1 27.68 31.31 24.75
C MET A 1 26.91 32.08 23.69
N ALA A 2 27.36 32.06 22.44
CA ALA A 2 26.63 32.74 21.37
C ALA A 2 25.32 31.98 21.13
N VAL A 3 24.18 32.66 21.28
CA VAL A 3 22.87 32.14 20.85
C VAL A 3 23.01 31.80 19.36
N SER A 4 22.96 30.52 18.98
CA SER A 4 22.97 30.17 17.56
C SER A 4 21.64 30.64 16.96
N VAL A 5 21.65 31.82 16.34
CA VAL A 5 20.48 32.38 15.68
C VAL A 5 20.16 31.49 14.49
N VAL A 6 18.95 30.93 14.45
CA VAL A 6 18.46 30.21 13.27
C VAL A 6 18.25 31.21 12.13
N PRO A 7 18.51 30.84 10.86
CA PRO A 7 18.18 31.68 9.72
C PRO A 7 16.71 32.08 9.71
N THR A 8 16.39 33.30 9.28
CA THR A 8 14.99 33.78 9.23
C THR A 8 14.20 33.22 8.04
N ARG A 9 14.86 32.55 7.09
CA ARG A 9 14.25 31.96 5.89
C ARG A 9 15.04 30.74 5.42
N ALA A 10 14.32 29.73 4.92
CA ALA A 10 14.83 28.64 4.11
C ALA A 10 13.71 28.06 3.25
N LYS A 11 14.01 27.56 2.04
CA LYS A 11 13.01 26.89 1.19
C LYS A 11 12.43 25.64 1.87
N ILE A 12 13.30 24.78 2.42
CA ILE A 12 12.93 23.49 3.00
C ILE A 12 13.40 23.39 4.46
N VAL A 13 12.49 23.03 5.36
CA VAL A 13 12.79 22.72 6.76
C VAL A 13 12.51 21.24 7.04
N ILE A 14 13.51 20.50 7.49
CA ILE A 14 13.39 19.10 7.93
C ILE A 14 13.31 19.09 9.46
N ILE A 15 12.31 18.41 10.02
CA ILE A 15 12.11 18.31 11.47
C ILE A 15 12.46 16.89 11.91
N GLY A 16 13.56 16.73 12.65
CA GLY A 16 14.06 15.47 13.18
C GLY A 16 15.42 15.08 12.59
N GLY A 17 16.42 14.89 13.46
CA GLY A 17 17.80 14.53 13.15
C GLY A 17 18.13 13.05 13.39
N GLY A 18 17.12 12.19 13.32
CA GLY A 18 17.33 10.73 13.19
C GLY A 18 17.71 10.34 11.76
N VAL A 19 17.87 9.03 11.53
CA VAL A 19 18.32 8.49 10.24
C VAL A 19 17.45 8.93 9.05
N GLY A 20 16.14 9.06 9.25
CA GLY A 20 15.22 9.50 8.18
C GLY A 20 15.49 10.94 7.75
N GLY A 21 15.58 11.87 8.71
CA GLY A 21 15.80 13.28 8.40
C GLY A 21 17.20 13.57 7.87
N THR A 22 18.23 12.92 8.41
CA THR A 22 19.59 13.08 7.86
C THR A 22 19.72 12.47 6.47
N SER A 23 18.99 11.39 6.18
CA SER A 23 18.93 10.81 4.83
C SER A 23 18.21 11.73 3.83
N VAL A 24 17.06 12.33 4.21
CA VAL A 24 16.37 13.32 3.36
C VAL A 24 17.28 14.52 3.09
N ALA A 25 17.94 15.04 4.13
CA ALA A 25 18.89 16.14 4.00
C ALA A 25 20.04 15.81 3.04
N TYR A 26 20.62 14.62 3.16
CA TYR A 26 21.70 14.15 2.29
C TYR A 26 21.28 14.11 0.82
N HIS A 27 20.12 13.51 0.52
CA HIS A 27 19.66 13.35 -0.87
C HIS A 27 19.15 14.66 -1.47
N LEU A 28 18.52 15.57 -0.70
CA LEU A 28 18.20 16.91 -1.17
C LEU A 28 19.47 17.66 -1.60
N ALA A 29 20.53 17.54 -0.81
CA ALA A 29 21.82 18.15 -1.14
C ALA A 29 22.45 17.53 -2.41
N GLU A 30 22.36 16.20 -2.58
CA GLU A 30 22.80 15.52 -3.81
C GLU A 30 22.03 15.96 -5.06
N LEU A 31 20.73 16.26 -4.92
CA LEU A 31 19.91 16.84 -5.99
C LEU A 31 20.24 18.32 -6.26
N GLY A 32 21.14 18.93 -5.48
CA GLY A 32 21.58 20.32 -5.62
C GLY A 32 20.74 21.33 -4.83
N GLU A 33 19.77 20.88 -4.03
CA GLU A 33 19.01 21.76 -3.15
C GLU A 33 19.80 22.09 -1.89
N LYS A 34 20.14 23.36 -1.75
CA LYS A 34 21.02 23.85 -0.67
C LYS A 34 20.32 24.76 0.33
N ASP A 35 19.16 25.29 -0.03
CA ASP A 35 18.35 26.11 0.87
C ASP A 35 17.51 25.22 1.82
N VAL A 36 18.24 24.42 2.60
CA VAL A 36 17.72 23.35 3.43
C VAL A 36 18.24 23.51 4.85
N ILE A 37 17.33 23.46 5.81
CA ILE A 37 17.63 23.44 7.24
C ILE A 37 17.10 22.15 7.85
N LEU A 38 17.94 21.44 8.63
CA LEU A 38 17.51 20.38 9.52
C LEU A 38 17.48 20.89 10.96
N LEU A 39 16.36 20.68 11.64
CA LEU A 39 16.17 21.02 13.06
C LEU A 39 16.02 19.73 13.87
N ASP A 40 16.78 19.62 14.96
CA ASP A 40 16.55 18.60 15.99
C ASP A 40 16.36 19.27 17.36
N ARG A 41 15.37 18.78 18.11
CA ARG A 41 15.04 19.26 19.47
C ARG A 41 16.17 19.02 20.48
N ASN A 42 17.08 18.10 20.19
CA ASN A 42 18.21 17.68 21.03
C ASN A 42 19.40 17.33 20.09
N GLU A 43 20.24 16.36 20.46
CA GLU A 43 21.29 15.84 19.58
C GLU A 43 20.72 14.99 18.44
N LEU A 44 21.48 14.89 17.35
CA LEU A 44 21.18 13.91 16.29
C LEU A 44 21.10 12.51 16.90
N THR A 45 20.29 11.65 16.27
CA THR A 45 20.03 10.25 16.68
C THR A 45 19.26 10.06 17.99
N SER A 46 18.92 11.14 18.71
CA SER A 46 18.28 11.07 20.05
C SER A 46 16.83 10.57 20.11
N GLY A 47 16.25 10.17 18.98
CA GLY A 47 15.00 9.41 18.88
C GLY A 47 15.23 7.89 18.89
N SER A 48 14.56 7.13 18.02
CA SER A 48 14.72 5.65 17.97
C SER A 48 15.99 5.16 17.29
N THR A 49 16.74 6.04 16.62
CA THR A 49 17.90 5.65 15.82
C THR A 49 19.02 5.05 16.68
N PHE A 50 19.36 5.65 17.83
CA PHE A 50 20.53 5.20 18.61
C PHE A 50 20.41 3.78 19.17
N HIS A 51 19.18 3.30 19.41
CA HIS A 51 18.89 1.97 19.95
C HIS A 51 18.34 0.99 18.91
N SER A 52 18.45 1.31 17.61
CA SER A 52 18.04 0.36 16.57
C SER A 52 18.99 -0.84 16.52
N ALA A 53 18.48 -2.02 16.17
CA ALA A 53 19.32 -3.22 16.11
C ALA A 53 20.31 -3.20 14.94
N GLY A 54 20.10 -2.42 13.87
CA GLY A 54 21.09 -2.24 12.80
C GLY A 54 21.18 -3.38 11.77
N LEU A 55 20.21 -4.29 11.73
CA LEU A 55 20.11 -5.32 10.68
C LEU A 55 19.63 -4.70 9.36
N VAL A 56 20.28 -5.06 8.25
CA VAL A 56 19.96 -4.56 6.91
C VAL A 56 19.71 -5.74 5.98
N GLY A 57 18.44 -5.93 5.62
CA GLY A 57 18.03 -6.90 4.61
C GLY A 57 17.31 -6.21 3.45
N GLN A 58 17.59 -6.62 2.22
CA GLN A 58 17.10 -5.95 1.01
C GLN A 58 15.67 -6.35 0.60
N LEU A 59 15.41 -7.65 0.47
CA LEU A 59 14.16 -8.16 -0.08
C LEU A 59 12.96 -7.85 0.82
N ARG A 60 11.88 -7.35 0.23
CA ARG A 60 10.57 -7.15 0.87
C ARG A 60 9.46 -7.69 -0.04
N ALA A 61 8.26 -7.84 0.53
CA ALA A 61 7.09 -8.24 -0.26
C ALA A 61 6.69 -7.17 -1.27
N ASP A 62 6.88 -5.89 -0.91
CA ASP A 62 6.66 -4.76 -1.80
C ASP A 62 7.86 -4.53 -2.76
N PRO A 63 7.60 -4.41 -4.08
CA PRO A 63 8.65 -4.18 -5.06
C PRO A 63 9.41 -2.86 -4.91
N THR A 64 8.69 -1.78 -4.60
CA THR A 64 9.26 -0.45 -4.44
C THR A 64 10.17 -0.43 -3.22
N LEU A 65 9.72 -1.02 -2.11
CA LEU A 65 10.52 -1.10 -0.89
C LEU A 65 11.79 -1.95 -1.09
N THR A 66 11.73 -3.01 -1.92
CA THR A 66 12.93 -3.79 -2.27
C THR A 66 13.95 -2.92 -3.01
N LEU A 67 13.53 -2.14 -4.01
CA LEU A 67 14.41 -1.21 -4.74
C LEU A 67 15.00 -0.13 -3.82
N MET A 68 14.19 0.38 -2.89
CA MET A 68 14.64 1.34 -1.87
C MET A 68 15.74 0.76 -0.99
N ASN A 69 15.58 -0.49 -0.51
CA ASN A 69 16.60 -1.13 0.32
C ASN A 69 17.86 -1.51 -0.46
N MET A 70 17.74 -1.88 -1.74
CA MET A 70 18.90 -2.07 -2.62
C MET A 70 19.72 -0.78 -2.75
N HIS A 71 19.04 0.36 -2.97
CA HIS A 71 19.70 1.67 -2.97
C HIS A 71 20.34 1.99 -1.62
N SER A 72 19.69 1.66 -0.49
CA SER A 72 20.28 1.83 0.84
C SER A 72 21.60 1.07 0.99
N VAL A 73 21.64 -0.21 0.60
CA VAL A 73 22.88 -1.01 0.69
C VAL A 73 23.98 -0.42 -0.19
N ASP A 74 23.67 -0.02 -1.42
CA ASP A 74 24.64 0.65 -2.31
C ASP A 74 25.15 1.97 -1.71
N LEU A 75 24.27 2.75 -1.09
CA LEU A 75 24.65 3.97 -0.39
C LEU A 75 25.55 3.67 0.81
N TYR A 76 25.27 2.63 1.60
CA TYR A 76 26.07 2.30 2.78
C TYR A 76 27.47 1.84 2.40
N ARG A 77 27.62 1.08 1.31
CA ARG A 77 28.93 0.75 0.70
C ARG A 77 29.70 2.02 0.32
N LYS A 78 29.03 3.00 -0.31
CA LYS A 78 29.65 4.28 -0.69
C LYS A 78 30.06 5.11 0.54
N LEU A 79 29.17 5.23 1.53
CA LEU A 79 29.43 5.96 2.77
C LEU A 79 30.57 5.35 3.59
N GLN A 80 30.76 4.02 3.51
CA GLN A 80 31.86 3.32 4.17
C GLN A 80 33.25 3.77 3.68
N ALA A 81 33.34 4.36 2.49
CA ALA A 81 34.58 4.93 1.94
C ALA A 81 34.79 6.42 2.29
N THR A 82 33.91 7.02 3.10
CA THR A 82 34.01 8.44 3.49
C THR A 82 34.79 8.63 4.80
N ASP A 83 35.08 9.89 5.13
CA ASP A 83 35.74 10.27 6.39
C ASP A 83 34.89 10.00 7.65
N THR A 84 33.60 9.69 7.47
CA THR A 84 32.66 9.36 8.56
C THR A 84 31.90 8.08 8.19
N PRO A 85 32.56 6.91 8.23
CA PRO A 85 31.94 5.67 7.80
C PRO A 85 30.85 5.19 8.78
N PRO A 86 29.79 4.53 8.28
CA PRO A 86 28.68 4.08 9.12
C PRO A 86 28.91 2.71 9.78
N SER A 87 30.13 2.15 9.67
CA SER A 87 30.44 0.77 10.06
C SER A 87 29.58 -0.28 9.33
N TRP A 88 29.37 -0.09 8.03
CA TRP A 88 28.74 -1.08 7.15
C TRP A 88 29.58 -2.37 7.11
N ARG A 89 28.91 -3.51 7.34
CA ARG A 89 29.48 -4.84 7.23
C ARG A 89 28.54 -5.71 6.40
N GLU A 90 28.99 -6.08 5.20
CA GLU A 90 28.30 -7.01 4.32
C GLU A 90 28.58 -8.45 4.76
N CYS A 91 27.85 -8.91 5.79
CA CYS A 91 28.02 -10.24 6.38
C CYS A 91 26.98 -11.26 5.89
N GLY A 92 26.01 -10.84 5.11
CA GLY A 92 24.88 -11.64 4.66
C GLY A 92 23.78 -11.83 5.71
N SER A 93 22.70 -12.47 5.29
CA SER A 93 21.56 -12.80 6.14
C SER A 93 21.04 -14.22 5.87
N ILE A 94 20.66 -14.91 6.95
CA ILE A 94 20.02 -16.23 6.93
C ILE A 94 18.60 -16.07 7.47
N LYS A 95 17.62 -16.61 6.74
CA LYS A 95 16.25 -16.81 7.22
C LYS A 95 15.96 -18.30 7.24
N LEU A 96 15.64 -18.83 8.42
CA LEU A 96 15.28 -20.23 8.61
C LEU A 96 13.79 -20.47 8.31
N ALA A 97 13.49 -21.70 7.91
CA ALA A 97 12.17 -22.28 7.96
C ALA A 97 12.18 -23.41 9.00
N SER A 98 11.32 -23.29 10.01
CA SER A 98 11.06 -24.34 10.99
C SER A 98 9.75 -25.09 10.71
N THR A 99 9.07 -24.74 9.60
CA THR A 99 7.82 -25.36 9.12
C THR A 99 7.83 -25.52 7.59
N PRO A 100 7.13 -26.53 7.03
CA PRO A 100 6.96 -26.67 5.59
C PRO A 100 6.34 -25.44 4.93
N GLU A 101 5.39 -24.79 5.59
CA GLU A 101 4.70 -23.58 5.14
C GLU A 101 5.70 -22.41 5.02
N ARG A 102 6.60 -22.24 5.99
CA ARG A 102 7.66 -21.23 5.89
C ARG A 102 8.62 -21.52 4.75
N MET A 103 8.93 -22.79 4.48
CA MET A 103 9.78 -23.15 3.34
C MET A 103 9.10 -22.81 2.01
N GLN A 104 7.79 -22.97 1.92
CA GLN A 104 7.02 -22.51 0.76
C GLN A 104 7.05 -20.97 0.63
N GLU A 105 6.92 -20.23 1.73
CA GLU A 105 7.11 -18.76 1.73
C GLU A 105 8.50 -18.36 1.20
N ILE A 106 9.55 -19.04 1.68
CA ILE A 106 10.93 -18.79 1.25
C ILE A 106 11.08 -19.00 -0.25
N ARG A 107 10.52 -20.06 -0.83
CA ARG A 107 10.57 -20.31 -2.28
C ARG A 107 9.84 -19.24 -3.09
N ARG A 108 8.75 -18.69 -2.56
CA ARG A 108 8.08 -17.53 -3.16
C ARG A 108 8.99 -16.28 -3.12
N GLN A 109 9.65 -16.04 -1.99
CA GLN A 109 10.61 -14.93 -1.84
C GLN A 109 11.82 -15.05 -2.78
N ILE A 110 12.33 -16.27 -3.00
CA ILE A 110 13.37 -16.54 -4.00
C ILE A 110 12.89 -16.19 -5.41
N GLY A 111 11.65 -16.54 -5.77
CA GLY A 111 11.03 -16.11 -7.01
C GLY A 111 11.00 -14.58 -7.17
N TRP A 112 10.64 -13.85 -6.11
CA TRP A 112 10.66 -12.39 -6.12
C TRP A 112 12.06 -11.82 -6.31
N ALA A 113 13.06 -12.36 -5.61
CA ALA A 113 14.44 -11.92 -5.70
C ALA A 113 14.98 -11.94 -7.14
N LYS A 114 14.58 -12.93 -7.94
CA LYS A 114 14.93 -13.02 -9.37
C LYS A 114 14.45 -11.81 -10.18
N THR A 115 13.32 -11.20 -9.83
CA THR A 115 12.80 -10.01 -10.53
C THR A 115 13.63 -8.74 -10.30
N PHE A 116 14.52 -8.76 -9.29
CA PHE A 116 15.41 -7.66 -8.94
C PHE A 116 16.89 -7.99 -9.19
N GLY A 117 17.20 -9.20 -9.65
CA GLY A 117 18.59 -9.67 -9.75
C GLY A 117 19.27 -9.89 -8.38
N LEU A 118 18.48 -10.10 -7.32
CA LEU A 118 18.99 -10.43 -6.00
C LEU A 118 19.27 -11.94 -5.90
N ASP A 119 20.46 -12.30 -5.44
CA ASP A 119 20.93 -13.69 -5.36
C ASP A 119 20.50 -14.38 -4.04
N LEU A 120 19.17 -14.47 -3.83
CA LEU A 120 18.62 -15.21 -2.69
C LEU A 120 18.69 -16.72 -2.97
N LYS A 121 19.48 -17.45 -2.19
CA LYS A 121 19.67 -18.89 -2.39
C LYS A 121 18.89 -19.69 -1.36
N GLU A 122 18.17 -20.72 -1.81
CA GLU A 122 17.77 -21.82 -0.93
C GLU A 122 19.03 -22.56 -0.51
N ILE A 123 19.18 -22.80 0.79
CA ILE A 123 20.30 -23.55 1.37
C ILE A 123 19.75 -24.61 2.33
N SER A 124 20.49 -25.70 2.48
CA SER A 124 20.19 -26.74 3.45
C SER A 124 20.38 -26.26 4.89
N PRO A 125 19.74 -26.90 5.89
CA PRO A 125 19.99 -26.60 7.30
C PRO A 125 21.47 -26.71 7.67
N GLN A 126 22.20 -27.69 7.10
CA GLN A 126 23.63 -27.86 7.36
C GLN A 126 24.47 -26.71 6.80
N GLU A 127 24.16 -26.22 5.60
CA GLU A 127 24.82 -25.03 5.05
C GLU A 127 24.57 -23.79 5.90
N ALA A 128 23.35 -23.64 6.44
CA ALA A 128 23.04 -22.56 7.37
C ALA A 128 23.86 -22.65 8.66
N GLN A 129 24.00 -23.84 9.25
CA GLN A 129 24.87 -24.05 10.41
C GLN A 129 26.35 -23.82 10.09
N ASN A 130 26.82 -24.19 8.90
CA ASN A 130 28.21 -23.93 8.50
C ASN A 130 28.50 -22.42 8.44
N LEU A 131 27.53 -21.60 8.03
CA LEU A 131 27.63 -20.14 8.01
C LEU A 131 27.43 -19.51 9.39
N PHE A 132 26.57 -20.09 10.24
CA PHE A 132 26.31 -19.66 11.61
C PHE A 132 26.42 -20.87 12.57
N PRO A 133 27.65 -21.21 13.03
CA PRO A 133 27.92 -22.46 13.77
C PRO A 133 27.21 -22.60 15.12
N LEU A 134 26.65 -21.51 15.65
CA LEU A 134 25.95 -21.51 16.93
C LEU A 134 24.49 -22.01 16.81
N ILE A 135 23.98 -22.24 15.60
CA ILE A 135 22.62 -22.73 15.36
C ILE A 135 22.50 -24.20 15.79
N ASP A 136 21.46 -24.50 16.56
CA ASP A 136 20.91 -25.85 16.68
C ASP A 136 19.92 -26.11 15.53
N LEU A 137 19.94 -27.30 14.94
CA LEU A 137 19.15 -27.64 13.76
C LEU A 137 17.83 -28.35 14.06
N GLU A 138 17.51 -28.61 15.32
CA GLU A 138 16.26 -29.24 15.70
C GLU A 138 15.06 -28.43 15.17
N GLY A 139 14.15 -29.12 14.47
CA GLY A 139 12.98 -28.53 13.84
C GLY A 139 13.23 -27.65 12.61
N VAL A 140 14.48 -27.47 12.15
CA VAL A 140 14.76 -26.71 10.90
C VAL A 140 14.50 -27.60 9.69
N VAL A 141 13.63 -27.15 8.80
CA VAL A 141 13.32 -27.88 7.55
C VAL A 141 14.07 -27.31 6.35
N GLY A 142 14.55 -26.08 6.42
CA GLY A 142 15.33 -25.43 5.36
C GLY A 142 15.67 -23.98 5.70
N ALA A 143 16.34 -23.29 4.79
CA ALA A 143 16.69 -21.89 4.95
C ALA A 143 16.93 -21.19 3.61
N CYS A 144 17.04 -19.87 3.63
CA CYS A 144 17.62 -19.10 2.54
C CYS A 144 18.71 -18.15 3.02
N TYR A 145 19.64 -17.82 2.12
CA TYR A 145 20.78 -16.95 2.37
C TYR A 145 20.91 -15.86 1.30
N MET A 146 21.13 -14.63 1.76
CA MET A 146 21.43 -13.45 0.93
C MET A 146 22.79 -12.89 1.32
N ALA A 147 23.79 -13.03 0.45
CA ALA A 147 25.16 -12.59 0.76
C ALA A 147 25.33 -11.06 0.80
N SER A 148 24.54 -10.33 0.02
CA SER A 148 24.64 -8.88 -0.12
C SER A 148 23.93 -8.10 1.00
N ASP A 149 23.26 -8.79 1.91
CA ASP A 149 22.71 -8.21 3.13
C ASP A 149 23.80 -7.98 4.19
N GLY A 150 23.46 -7.32 5.29
CA GLY A 150 24.47 -7.04 6.32
C GLY A 150 23.96 -6.30 7.54
N GLN A 151 24.86 -5.56 8.16
CA GLN A 151 24.60 -4.75 9.34
C GLN A 151 25.36 -3.42 9.31
N VAL A 152 24.85 -2.45 10.07
CA VAL A 152 25.41 -1.10 10.19
C VAL A 152 25.24 -0.60 11.62
N ASP A 153 26.08 0.35 12.05
CA ASP A 153 25.82 1.12 13.27
C ASP A 153 24.79 2.22 12.93
N PRO A 154 23.58 2.20 13.54
CA PRO A 154 22.53 3.17 13.23
C PRO A 154 22.90 4.62 13.49
N SER A 155 23.65 4.90 14.56
CA SER A 155 24.04 6.25 14.93
C SER A 155 25.10 6.77 13.97
N GLN A 156 26.11 5.94 13.66
CA GLN A 156 27.15 6.30 12.69
C GLN A 156 26.57 6.49 11.29
N LEU A 157 25.56 5.71 10.90
CA LEU A 157 24.84 5.93 9.64
C LEU A 157 24.20 7.31 9.58
N ALA A 158 23.43 7.69 10.60
CA ALA A 158 22.79 9.00 10.63
C ALA A 158 23.83 10.13 10.64
N MET A 159 24.96 9.95 11.33
CA MET A 159 26.06 10.91 11.36
C MET A 159 26.81 11.01 10.01
N ALA A 160 27.02 9.90 9.31
CA ALA A 160 27.62 9.86 7.98
C ALA A 160 26.78 10.65 6.97
N LEU A 161 25.46 10.43 6.99
CA LEU A 161 24.50 11.16 6.15
C LEU A 161 24.50 12.65 6.49
N ALA A 162 24.45 13.01 7.78
CA ALA A 162 24.51 14.41 8.23
C ALA A 162 25.83 15.11 7.82
N ALA A 163 26.96 14.41 7.90
CA ALA A 163 28.25 14.92 7.46
C ALA A 163 28.26 15.17 5.94
N GLY A 164 27.73 14.22 5.16
CA GLY A 164 27.57 14.38 3.71
C GLY A 164 26.66 15.55 3.33
N ALA A 165 25.54 15.73 4.04
CA ALA A 165 24.61 16.84 3.83
C ALA A 165 25.27 18.20 4.15
N ARG A 166 25.96 18.31 5.29
CA ARG A 166 26.70 19.53 5.69
C ARG A 166 27.78 19.91 4.69
N LYS A 167 28.55 18.92 4.20
CA LYS A 167 29.59 19.14 3.19
C LYS A 167 29.04 19.76 1.91
N GLN A 168 27.77 19.54 1.61
CA GLN A 168 27.09 20.04 0.42
C GLN A 168 26.26 21.32 0.66
N GLY A 169 26.21 21.83 1.89
CA GLY A 169 25.65 23.14 2.23
C GLY A 169 24.39 23.10 3.11
N VAL A 170 23.88 21.93 3.49
CA VAL A 170 22.73 21.84 4.40
C VAL A 170 23.12 22.34 5.80
N GLN A 171 22.29 23.19 6.38
CA GLN A 171 22.49 23.68 7.74
C GLN A 171 21.75 22.79 8.73
N ILE A 172 22.41 22.41 9.83
CA ILE A 172 21.84 21.50 10.83
C ILE A 172 21.94 22.15 12.21
N PHE A 173 20.79 22.36 12.85
CA PHE A 173 20.68 22.96 14.18
C PHE A 173 20.10 21.95 15.17
N THR A 174 20.96 21.44 16.06
CA THR A 174 20.55 20.66 17.24
C THR A 174 20.05 21.59 18.34
N HIS A 175 19.43 21.01 19.37
CA HIS A 175 18.87 21.76 20.51
C HIS A 175 17.92 22.89 20.08
N THR A 176 17.15 22.68 19.01
CA THR A 176 16.26 23.67 18.40
C THR A 176 14.89 23.05 18.25
N ARG A 177 13.98 23.37 19.17
CA ARG A 177 12.66 22.75 19.23
C ARG A 177 11.69 23.52 18.35
N VAL A 178 11.02 22.82 17.44
CA VAL A 178 9.86 23.34 16.72
C VAL A 178 8.67 23.41 17.68
N LEU A 179 8.00 24.56 17.70
CA LEU A 179 6.86 24.87 18.57
C LEU A 179 5.56 25.02 17.79
N GLU A 180 5.62 25.54 16.57
CA GLU A 180 4.45 25.80 15.71
C GLU A 180 4.86 25.72 14.23
N ILE A 181 3.90 25.33 13.38
CA ILE A 181 4.02 25.41 11.92
C ILE A 181 2.84 26.25 11.43
N LYS A 182 3.12 27.41 10.82
CA LYS A 182 2.06 28.30 10.33
C LYS A 182 1.68 27.95 8.91
N THR A 183 0.39 28.08 8.60
CA THR A 183 -0.14 27.87 7.25
C THR A 183 -0.88 29.10 6.73
N THR A 184 -0.80 29.32 5.42
CA THR A 184 -1.55 30.34 4.70
C THR A 184 -2.25 29.65 3.52
N ASN A 185 -3.57 29.83 3.38
CA ASN A 185 -4.38 29.21 2.31
C ASN A 185 -4.19 27.68 2.19
N GLY A 186 -4.08 26.99 3.34
CA GLY A 186 -3.90 25.53 3.38
C GLY A 186 -2.51 25.04 2.93
N ARG A 187 -1.49 25.91 2.94
CA ARG A 187 -0.09 25.58 2.66
C ARG A 187 0.83 26.07 3.76
N VAL A 188 1.96 25.40 3.96
CA VAL A 188 3.03 25.83 4.88
C VAL A 188 3.52 27.24 4.51
N SER A 189 3.82 28.04 5.54
CA SER A 189 4.37 29.41 5.38
C SER A 189 5.56 29.71 6.30
N SER A 190 5.61 29.12 7.50
CA SER A 190 6.78 29.24 8.38
C SER A 190 6.82 28.17 9.46
N VAL A 191 7.99 28.00 10.06
CA VAL A 191 8.23 27.17 11.25
C VAL A 191 8.71 28.07 12.39
N VAL A 192 8.01 28.03 13.53
CA VAL A 192 8.40 28.75 14.74
C VAL A 192 9.17 27.80 15.65
N THR A 193 10.35 28.22 16.09
CA THR A 193 11.21 27.49 17.03
C THR A 193 11.41 28.26 18.32
N ASP A 194 11.99 27.61 19.33
CA ASP A 194 12.46 28.27 20.55
C ASP A 194 13.63 29.25 20.35
N LYS A 195 14.17 29.34 19.13
CA LYS A 195 15.28 30.25 18.75
C LYS A 195 14.92 31.27 17.67
N GLY A 196 13.67 31.30 17.20
CA GLY A 196 13.22 32.21 16.15
C GLY A 196 12.28 31.55 15.14
N GLU A 197 11.69 32.37 14.28
CA GLU A 197 10.82 31.94 13.19
C GLU A 197 11.60 31.86 11.87
N ILE A 198 11.32 30.83 11.08
CA ILE A 198 11.92 30.56 9.78
C ILE A 198 10.80 30.55 8.74
N GLU A 199 10.79 31.53 7.84
CA GLU A 199 9.90 31.51 6.67
C GLU A 199 10.30 30.36 5.73
N CYS A 200 9.33 29.52 5.34
CA CYS A 200 9.59 28.38 4.47
C CYS A 200 8.38 27.93 3.66
N GLU A 201 8.65 27.26 2.54
CA GLU A 201 7.62 26.77 1.61
C GLU A 201 7.30 25.29 1.87
N ILE A 202 8.27 24.53 2.37
CA ILE A 202 8.19 23.08 2.55
C ILE A 202 8.71 22.68 3.93
N VAL A 203 7.96 21.80 4.59
CA VAL A 203 8.36 21.12 5.82
C VAL A 203 8.32 19.61 5.57
N VAL A 204 9.41 18.91 5.93
CA VAL A 204 9.46 17.44 5.96
C VAL A 204 9.51 16.97 7.40
N ASN A 205 8.42 16.39 7.87
CA ASN A 205 8.28 15.82 9.20
C ASN A 205 8.96 14.44 9.27
N CYS A 206 10.19 14.43 9.78
CA CYS A 206 11.00 13.25 10.06
C CYS A 206 11.09 12.96 11.56
N GLY A 207 10.07 13.34 12.34
CA GLY A 207 10.07 13.29 13.80
C GLY A 207 10.05 11.88 14.43
N GLY A 208 10.10 10.81 13.62
CA GLY A 208 10.01 9.43 14.11
C GLY A 208 8.74 9.22 14.93
N MET A 209 8.86 8.74 16.18
CA MET A 209 7.74 8.60 17.12
C MET A 209 7.04 9.91 17.49
N TYR A 210 7.68 11.06 17.27
CA TYR A 210 7.09 12.39 17.47
C TYR A 210 6.34 12.92 16.24
N ALA A 211 6.37 12.21 15.11
CA ALA A 211 5.73 12.67 13.89
C ALA A 211 4.22 12.96 14.04
N PRO A 212 3.42 12.17 14.80
CA PRO A 212 2.02 12.51 15.09
C PRO A 212 1.86 13.85 15.82
N GLN A 213 2.71 14.13 16.82
CA GLN A 213 2.68 15.37 17.58
C GLN A 213 3.01 16.59 16.70
N ILE A 214 4.00 16.45 15.81
CA ILE A 214 4.39 17.51 14.87
C ILE A 214 3.26 17.76 13.86
N ALA A 215 2.64 16.71 13.33
CA ALA A 215 1.56 16.82 12.35
C ALA A 215 0.29 17.49 12.94
N ARG A 216 0.02 17.32 14.24
CA ARG A 216 -1.07 18.01 14.94
C ARG A 216 -0.95 19.54 14.88
N MET A 217 0.26 20.09 14.75
CA MET A 217 0.47 21.54 14.61
C MET A 217 -0.21 22.14 13.37
N VAL A 218 -0.48 21.31 12.34
CA VAL A 218 -1.18 21.71 11.11
C VAL A 218 -2.50 20.94 10.92
N ASN A 219 -3.08 20.41 12.00
CA ASN A 219 -4.33 19.64 11.98
C ASN A 219 -4.29 18.40 11.06
N VAL A 220 -3.14 17.73 10.99
CA VAL A 220 -2.98 16.45 10.28
C VAL A 220 -2.80 15.32 11.30
N ARG A 221 -3.48 14.18 11.09
CA ARG A 221 -3.26 12.95 11.84
C ARG A 221 -2.34 12.02 11.05
N VAL A 222 -1.27 11.57 11.71
CA VAL A 222 -0.36 10.53 11.18
C VAL A 222 -0.55 9.29 12.06
N PRO A 223 -0.97 8.13 11.50
CA PRO A 223 -1.33 6.97 12.31
C PRO A 223 -0.09 6.17 12.70
N ILE A 224 0.67 6.72 13.64
CA ILE A 224 1.83 6.08 14.24
C ILE A 224 1.60 5.98 15.73
N VAL A 225 1.79 4.80 16.31
CA VAL A 225 1.84 4.59 17.76
C VAL A 225 3.20 3.99 18.11
N PRO A 226 3.90 4.53 19.12
CA PRO A 226 5.15 3.96 19.56
C PRO A 226 4.92 2.64 20.29
N MET A 227 5.61 1.59 19.84
CA MET A 227 5.57 0.26 20.43
C MET A 227 6.93 -0.02 21.10
N SER A 228 6.88 -0.71 22.23
CA SER A 228 8.04 -1.12 23.00
C SER A 228 8.64 -2.39 22.40
N HIS A 229 9.85 -2.30 21.85
CA HIS A 229 10.58 -3.41 21.26
C HIS A 229 11.85 -3.73 22.07
N GLN A 230 12.18 -5.02 22.19
CA GLN A 230 13.20 -5.50 23.13
C GLN A 230 14.26 -6.37 22.47
N TYR A 231 15.52 -6.22 22.90
CA TYR A 231 16.61 -7.12 22.56
C TYR A 231 17.71 -7.12 23.62
N LEU A 232 18.49 -8.18 23.65
CA LEU A 232 19.65 -8.38 24.51
C LEU A 232 20.94 -8.17 23.74
N ILE A 233 21.97 -7.71 24.44
CA ILE A 233 23.37 -7.80 24.01
C ILE A 233 24.09 -8.69 25.02
N THR A 234 24.75 -9.74 24.53
CA THR A 234 25.50 -10.67 25.39
C THR A 234 26.87 -10.10 25.77
N GLU A 235 27.50 -10.70 26.77
CA GLU A 235 28.95 -10.59 26.96
C GLU A 235 29.70 -11.16 25.75
N ASN A 236 30.97 -10.78 25.61
CA ASN A 236 31.85 -11.33 24.59
C ASN A 236 32.22 -12.77 24.94
N PHE A 237 32.01 -13.71 24.02
CA PHE A 237 32.37 -15.12 24.20
C PHE A 237 33.04 -15.73 22.96
N MET A 238 32.93 -15.10 21.81
CA MET A 238 33.60 -15.54 20.58
C MET A 238 35.09 -15.16 20.60
N PRO A 239 35.98 -15.98 20.04
CA PRO A 239 37.38 -15.63 19.81
C PRO A 239 37.52 -14.32 19.01
N ALA A 240 38.63 -13.61 19.22
CA ALA A 240 38.89 -12.34 18.53
C ALA A 240 39.07 -12.48 17.00
N ASP A 241 39.44 -13.67 16.54
CA ASP A 241 39.61 -14.05 15.13
C ASP A 241 38.39 -14.79 14.55
N ALA A 242 37.29 -14.89 15.30
CA ALA A 242 36.07 -15.50 14.80
C ALA A 242 35.57 -14.78 13.54
N PRO A 243 35.14 -15.51 12.49
CA PRO A 243 34.58 -14.90 11.30
C PRO A 243 33.31 -14.13 11.66
N LEU A 244 33.07 -13.04 10.93
CA LEU A 244 31.84 -12.27 11.10
C LEU A 244 30.64 -13.13 10.68
N LEU A 245 29.71 -13.36 11.61
CA LEU A 245 28.50 -14.13 11.34
C LEU A 245 27.52 -13.34 10.48
N PRO A 246 26.79 -14.00 9.55
CA PRO A 246 25.61 -13.40 8.95
C PRO A 246 24.57 -13.11 10.03
N SER A 247 23.66 -12.19 9.73
CA SER A 247 22.46 -12.05 10.56
C SER A 247 21.59 -13.31 10.44
N LEU A 248 20.89 -13.68 11.50
CA LEU A 248 20.04 -14.86 11.54
C LEU A 248 18.62 -14.47 11.92
N ARG A 249 17.62 -15.02 11.24
CA ARG A 249 16.21 -14.93 11.62
C ARG A 249 15.60 -16.31 11.65
N ASP A 250 14.83 -16.59 12.68
CA ASP A 250 13.92 -17.73 12.75
C ASP A 250 12.51 -17.21 13.02
N PRO A 251 11.78 -16.83 11.95
CA PRO A 251 10.45 -16.24 12.07
C PRO A 251 9.45 -17.15 12.77
N ASP A 252 9.58 -18.47 12.63
CA ASP A 252 8.64 -19.43 13.23
C ASP A 252 8.80 -19.52 14.76
N ASN A 253 9.97 -19.12 15.29
CA ASN A 253 10.21 -18.94 16.73
C ASN A 253 10.28 -17.46 17.13
N LEU A 254 9.92 -16.53 16.23
CA LEU A 254 9.82 -15.08 16.44
C LEU A 254 11.12 -14.34 16.80
N ILE A 255 12.29 -14.89 16.48
CA ILE A 255 13.60 -14.40 16.94
C ILE A 255 14.53 -13.98 15.82
N TYR A 256 15.47 -13.09 16.14
CA TYR A 256 16.58 -12.69 15.28
C TYR A 256 17.87 -12.50 16.06
N PHE A 257 18.99 -12.63 15.36
CA PHE A 257 20.34 -12.44 15.88
C PHE A 257 21.22 -11.69 14.90
N ARG A 258 22.24 -11.03 15.43
CA ARG A 258 23.44 -10.67 14.68
C ARG A 258 24.65 -10.66 15.61
N GLN A 259 25.84 -10.67 15.04
CA GLN A 259 27.06 -10.50 15.83
C GLN A 259 27.20 -9.05 16.29
N GLU A 260 27.50 -8.89 17.58
CA GLU A 260 27.82 -7.62 18.23
C GLU A 260 29.21 -7.75 18.87
N VAL A 261 30.22 -7.14 18.23
CA VAL A 261 31.64 -7.31 18.60
C VAL A 261 32.02 -8.81 18.59
N SER A 262 32.22 -9.41 19.77
CA SER A 262 32.53 -10.83 19.95
C SER A 262 31.44 -11.55 20.76
N GLY A 263 30.24 -10.98 20.80
CA GLY A 263 29.02 -11.57 21.36
C GLY A 263 27.87 -11.49 20.35
N LEU A 264 26.64 -11.60 20.84
CA LEU A 264 25.42 -11.55 20.04
C LEU A 264 24.52 -10.39 20.48
N LEU A 265 23.86 -9.79 19.51
CA LEU A 265 22.60 -9.08 19.71
C LEU A 265 21.47 -10.06 19.38
N MET A 266 20.50 -10.20 20.29
CA MET A 266 19.38 -11.14 20.17
C MET A 266 18.06 -10.45 20.52
N GLY A 267 17.09 -10.46 19.62
CA GLY A 267 15.77 -9.87 19.84
C GLY A 267 14.66 -10.68 19.19
N GLY A 268 13.42 -10.24 19.37
CA GLY A 268 12.27 -10.93 18.80
C GLY A 268 10.98 -10.10 18.89
N TYR A 269 9.89 -10.67 18.38
CA TYR A 269 8.56 -10.03 18.38
C TYR A 269 7.60 -10.90 19.19
N GLU A 270 7.30 -10.45 20.40
CA GLU A 270 6.42 -11.14 21.32
C GLU A 270 4.94 -11.06 20.90
N ARG A 271 4.13 -12.01 21.39
CA ARG A 271 2.67 -12.05 21.18
C ARG A 271 1.88 -11.19 22.15
N THR A 272 2.57 -10.53 23.09
CA THR A 272 1.99 -9.69 24.14
C THR A 272 2.58 -8.28 24.03
N SER A 273 2.35 -7.66 22.87
CA SER A 273 2.97 -6.38 22.53
C SER A 273 2.50 -5.26 23.47
N LYS A 274 3.33 -4.21 23.61
CA LYS A 274 3.03 -3.08 24.50
C LYS A 274 3.26 -1.76 23.79
N ALA A 275 2.20 -0.97 23.69
CA ALA A 275 2.32 0.42 23.30
C ALA A 275 2.99 1.25 24.40
N TRP A 276 3.69 2.30 23.99
CA TRP A 276 4.31 3.26 24.87
C TRP A 276 3.85 4.69 24.52
N SER A 277 3.35 5.39 25.54
CA SER A 277 2.88 6.77 25.41
C SER A 277 3.07 7.55 26.72
N ALA A 278 2.99 8.87 26.62
CA ALA A 278 3.03 9.79 27.75
C ALA A 278 1.72 9.78 28.56
N ASP A 279 0.59 9.52 27.90
CA ASP A 279 -0.74 9.57 28.47
C ASP A 279 -1.60 8.42 27.90
N TYR A 280 -2.30 7.72 28.79
CA TYR A 280 -3.23 6.66 28.42
C TYR A 280 -4.36 7.13 27.49
N ASN A 281 -4.76 8.41 27.56
CA ASN A 281 -5.78 8.98 26.68
C ASN A 281 -5.20 9.48 25.34
N ASN A 282 -3.91 9.78 25.29
CA ASN A 282 -3.20 10.23 24.10
C ASN A 282 -2.06 9.24 23.81
N ILE A 283 -2.46 8.06 23.34
CA ILE A 283 -1.58 6.90 23.14
C ILE A 283 -0.45 7.12 22.11
N ASP A 284 -0.44 8.25 21.42
CA ASP A 284 0.60 8.69 20.48
C ASP A 284 1.30 9.99 20.92
N ASP A 285 1.11 10.42 22.18
CA ASP A 285 1.90 11.49 22.81
C ASP A 285 3.16 10.93 23.46
N ILE A 286 4.22 11.74 23.44
CA ILE A 286 5.54 11.37 23.96
C ILE A 286 6.04 12.42 24.94
N PRO A 287 6.62 12.03 26.10
CA PRO A 287 7.08 13.01 27.08
C PRO A 287 8.12 13.97 26.47
N ALA A 288 8.00 15.26 26.75
CA ALA A 288 8.85 16.28 26.14
C ALA A 288 10.36 16.14 26.49
N ASN A 289 10.70 15.43 27.55
CA ASN A 289 12.08 15.19 27.97
C ASN A 289 12.61 13.80 27.54
N PHE A 290 11.84 12.98 26.82
CA PHE A 290 12.29 11.66 26.39
C PHE A 290 13.24 11.76 25.17
N ASN A 291 14.52 11.99 25.43
CA ASN A 291 15.55 12.07 24.39
C ASN A 291 16.71 11.18 24.81
N ASN A 292 17.25 10.37 23.89
CA ASN A 292 18.32 9.41 24.17
C ASN A 292 18.02 8.54 25.43
N SER A 293 16.78 8.07 25.52
CA SER A 293 16.23 7.38 26.69
C SER A 293 15.65 6.03 26.27
N LEU A 294 15.74 5.05 27.16
CA LEU A 294 15.13 3.73 27.01
C LEU A 294 13.99 3.57 28.00
N LEU A 295 13.11 2.60 27.74
CA LEU A 295 12.10 2.16 28.68
C LEU A 295 12.74 1.24 29.73
N ALA A 296 12.03 1.02 30.84
CA ALA A 296 12.44 0.00 31.80
C ALA A 296 12.45 -1.39 31.15
N GLU A 297 13.38 -2.23 31.55
CA GLU A 297 13.45 -3.64 31.15
C GLU A 297 12.15 -4.37 31.52
N ASP A 298 11.67 -5.26 30.65
CA ASP A 298 10.46 -6.05 30.86
C ASP A 298 10.77 -7.53 30.58
N TRP A 299 11.43 -8.17 31.56
CA TRP A 299 11.90 -9.54 31.49
C TRP A 299 10.76 -10.55 31.35
N ASP A 300 9.64 -10.33 32.06
CA ASP A 300 8.48 -11.22 32.01
C ASP A 300 7.95 -11.33 30.58
N ARG A 301 7.75 -10.19 29.90
CA ARG A 301 7.33 -10.17 28.49
C ARG A 301 8.38 -10.75 27.53
N PHE A 302 9.66 -10.66 27.88
CA PHE A 302 10.75 -11.18 27.06
C PHE A 302 10.96 -12.70 27.22
N THR A 303 10.30 -13.36 28.19
CA THR A 303 10.53 -14.77 28.53
C THR A 303 10.39 -15.70 27.34
N ASP A 304 9.29 -15.64 26.60
CA ASP A 304 9.04 -16.51 25.44
C ASP A 304 10.12 -16.35 24.36
N ILE A 305 10.54 -15.10 24.14
CA ILE A 305 11.60 -14.74 23.19
C ILE A 305 12.96 -15.29 23.66
N ALA A 306 13.27 -15.17 24.96
CA ALA A 306 14.49 -15.72 25.53
C ALA A 306 14.54 -17.26 25.46
N GLU A 307 13.44 -17.95 25.77
CA GLU A 307 13.35 -19.41 25.66
C GLU A 307 13.51 -19.88 24.20
N ALA A 308 12.82 -19.23 23.26
CA ALA A 308 12.97 -19.48 21.82
C ALA A 308 14.41 -19.27 21.36
N SER A 309 15.09 -18.25 21.89
CA SER A 309 16.49 -17.97 21.58
C SER A 309 17.43 -19.09 21.96
N GLN A 310 17.21 -19.71 23.13
CA GLN A 310 18.02 -20.82 23.63
C GLN A 310 17.79 -22.08 22.81
N LYS A 311 16.56 -22.32 22.36
CA LYS A 311 16.25 -23.42 21.44
C LYS A 311 17.06 -23.30 20.14
N ARG A 312 17.10 -22.11 19.53
CA ARG A 312 17.78 -21.93 18.24
C ARG A 312 19.29 -21.76 18.39
N VAL A 313 19.74 -21.11 19.45
CA VAL A 313 21.16 -20.84 19.75
C VAL A 313 21.42 -21.25 21.21
N PRO A 314 21.74 -22.54 21.48
CA PRO A 314 21.91 -23.06 22.84
C PRO A 314 22.88 -22.28 23.71
N LYS A 315 23.87 -21.63 23.08
CA LYS A 315 24.83 -20.76 23.77
C LYS A 315 24.17 -19.63 24.59
N MET A 316 22.97 -19.21 24.22
CA MET A 316 22.18 -18.21 24.96
C MET A 316 21.81 -18.66 26.38
N SER A 317 21.84 -19.97 26.68
CA SER A 317 21.58 -20.49 28.04
C SER A 317 22.79 -20.38 28.99
N GLU A 318 23.98 -20.09 28.44
CA GLU A 318 25.25 -20.09 29.19
C GLU A 318 25.88 -18.69 29.33
N VAL A 319 25.58 -17.79 28.38
CA VAL A 319 26.27 -16.51 28.23
C VAL A 319 25.67 -15.44 29.14
N GLY A 320 26.53 -14.61 29.73
CA GLY A 320 26.10 -13.42 30.47
C GLY A 320 25.46 -12.38 29.55
N ILE A 321 24.58 -11.55 30.11
CA ILE A 321 23.92 -10.45 29.41
C ILE A 321 24.63 -9.15 29.80
N LYS A 322 25.14 -8.44 28.79
CA LYS A 322 25.80 -7.15 28.97
C LYS A 322 24.79 -6.01 29.11
N SER A 323 23.71 -6.05 28.34
CA SER A 323 22.65 -5.04 28.42
C SER A 323 21.34 -5.59 27.86
N PHE A 324 20.23 -5.17 28.48
CA PHE A 324 18.88 -5.31 27.94
C PHE A 324 18.44 -3.96 27.38
N ILE A 325 18.00 -3.94 26.12
CA ILE A 325 17.48 -2.74 25.47
C ILE A 325 15.96 -2.89 25.35
N ASN A 326 15.22 -1.95 25.93
CA ASN A 326 13.80 -1.76 25.68
C ASN A 326 13.58 -0.37 25.08
N GLY A 327 13.42 -0.31 23.77
CA GLY A 327 13.33 0.93 23.01
C GLY A 327 11.94 1.15 22.41
N PRO A 328 11.37 2.36 22.47
CA PRO A 328 10.16 2.67 21.75
C PRO A 328 10.46 2.96 20.27
N GLU A 329 9.60 2.47 19.40
CA GLU A 329 9.67 2.71 17.95
C GLU A 329 8.27 2.95 17.37
N GLY A 330 8.16 3.87 16.42
CA GLY A 330 6.89 4.17 15.77
C GLY A 330 6.47 3.05 14.79
N PHE A 331 5.36 2.39 15.09
CA PHE A 331 4.70 1.43 14.21
C PHE A 331 3.48 2.04 13.54
N THR A 332 3.12 1.52 12.37
CA THR A 332 1.94 1.91 11.59
C THR A 332 0.94 0.75 11.50
N PRO A 333 -0.36 1.01 11.23
CA PRO A 333 -1.40 -0.01 11.15
C PRO A 333 -1.24 -1.08 10.06
N ASP A 334 -0.20 -1.03 9.25
CA ASP A 334 0.10 -2.00 8.21
C ASP A 334 1.59 -2.37 8.12
N ASN A 335 2.39 -1.97 9.10
CA ASN A 335 3.85 -2.14 9.12
C ASN A 335 4.60 -1.49 7.95
N GLU A 336 3.96 -0.61 7.17
CA GLU A 336 4.61 0.13 6.07
C GLU A 336 4.84 1.60 6.43
N PHE A 337 5.78 2.25 5.75
CA PHE A 337 6.17 3.64 6.03
C PHE A 337 5.04 4.64 5.80
N CYS A 338 5.10 5.78 6.48
CA CYS A 338 4.27 6.95 6.20
C CYS A 338 5.11 8.00 5.45
N LEU A 339 4.96 8.07 4.13
CA LEU A 339 5.69 8.94 3.22
C LEU A 339 4.76 9.90 2.47
N GLY A 340 5.24 11.08 2.10
CA GLY A 340 4.58 11.95 1.12
C GLY A 340 3.90 13.20 1.65
N GLU A 341 3.36 13.99 0.71
CA GLU A 341 2.66 15.25 0.99
C GLU A 341 1.27 14.99 1.58
N THR A 342 0.92 15.71 2.65
CA THR A 342 -0.38 15.61 3.33
C THR A 342 -1.47 16.45 2.64
N SER A 343 -2.63 16.63 3.27
CA SER A 343 -3.65 17.57 2.81
C SER A 343 -3.19 19.04 2.87
N VAL A 344 -2.25 19.36 3.75
CA VAL A 344 -1.62 20.67 3.87
C VAL A 344 -0.47 20.76 2.87
N GLY A 345 -0.58 21.65 1.90
CA GLY A 345 0.40 21.76 0.82
C GLY A 345 1.79 22.19 1.35
N GLY A 346 2.83 21.53 0.90
CA GLY A 346 4.20 21.72 1.39
C GLY A 346 4.50 21.03 2.73
N PHE A 347 3.54 20.37 3.38
CA PHE A 347 3.80 19.56 4.59
C PHE A 347 3.90 18.08 4.22
N PHE A 348 5.12 17.54 4.27
CA PHE A 348 5.46 16.15 3.97
C PHE A 348 5.73 15.35 5.25
N VAL A 349 5.48 14.05 5.21
CA VAL A 349 5.82 13.11 6.28
C VAL A 349 6.83 12.09 5.77
N ALA A 350 7.79 11.74 6.61
CA ALA A 350 8.67 10.58 6.43
C ALA A 350 8.93 9.94 7.80
N ALA A 351 8.04 9.05 8.22
CA ALA A 351 8.05 8.45 9.56
C ALA A 351 7.38 7.06 9.57
N GLY A 352 7.33 6.41 10.74
CA GLY A 352 6.64 5.13 10.92
C GLY A 352 7.41 3.96 10.31
N PHE A 353 8.70 3.82 10.65
CA PHE A 353 9.60 2.89 9.96
C PHE A 353 9.58 1.44 10.47
N CYS A 354 8.70 1.11 11.42
CA CYS A 354 8.29 -0.26 11.78
C CYS A 354 9.44 -1.29 11.89
N ALA A 355 10.49 -0.97 12.65
CA ALA A 355 11.65 -1.82 12.92
C ALA A 355 12.55 -2.15 11.72
N HIS A 356 12.38 -1.47 10.59
CA HIS A 356 13.25 -1.63 9.42
C HIS A 356 13.70 -0.32 8.77
N GLY A 357 13.54 0.81 9.47
CA GLY A 357 13.98 2.14 9.01
C GLY A 357 15.47 2.24 8.71
N ILE A 358 16.32 1.48 9.43
CA ILE A 358 17.76 1.42 9.14
C ILE A 358 18.05 0.71 7.81
N ALA A 359 17.32 -0.36 7.49
CA ALA A 359 17.47 -1.02 6.20
C ALA A 359 17.01 -0.11 5.04
N GLY A 360 15.95 0.67 5.26
CA GLY A 360 15.35 1.54 4.24
C GLY A 360 15.89 2.96 4.17
N ALA A 361 16.73 3.42 5.10
CA ALA A 361 17.00 4.86 5.27
C ALA A 361 17.52 5.54 4.01
N GLY A 362 18.47 4.92 3.28
CA GLY A 362 18.97 5.46 2.02
C GLY A 362 17.85 5.64 0.99
N GLY A 363 17.06 4.58 0.76
CA GLY A 363 15.92 4.62 -0.15
C GLY A 363 14.85 5.63 0.26
N ILE A 364 14.48 5.71 1.55
CA ILE A 364 13.53 6.68 2.09
C ILE A 364 13.99 8.11 1.79
N GLY A 365 15.25 8.42 2.09
CA GLY A 365 15.81 9.75 1.83
C GLY A 365 15.76 10.12 0.35
N LYS A 366 16.16 9.20 -0.53
CA LYS A 366 16.12 9.39 -1.98
C LYS A 366 14.71 9.70 -2.47
N VAL A 367 13.75 8.83 -2.19
CA VAL A 367 12.38 8.98 -2.74
C VAL A 367 11.69 10.23 -2.20
N MET A 368 11.92 10.58 -0.92
CA MET A 368 11.37 11.79 -0.33
C MET A 368 12.01 13.06 -0.89
N ALA A 369 13.34 13.08 -1.08
CA ALA A 369 14.03 14.22 -1.69
C ALA A 369 13.57 14.43 -3.13
N GLU A 370 13.48 13.36 -3.92
CA GLU A 370 12.96 13.39 -5.29
C GLU A 370 11.51 13.89 -5.35
N TRP A 371 10.64 13.40 -4.46
CA TRP A 371 9.25 13.84 -4.39
C TRP A 371 9.14 15.32 -4.01
N VAL A 372 9.87 15.77 -3.00
CA VAL A 372 9.89 17.18 -2.57
C VAL A 372 10.32 18.10 -3.71
N VAL A 373 11.36 17.73 -4.46
CA VAL A 373 11.87 18.54 -5.58
C VAL A 373 10.95 18.51 -6.79
N ALA A 374 10.40 17.34 -7.14
CA ALA A 374 9.54 17.17 -8.30
C ALA A 374 8.09 17.64 -8.07
N GLY A 375 7.65 17.74 -6.81
CA GLY A 375 6.27 18.03 -6.44
C GLY A 375 5.29 16.85 -6.58
N GLU A 376 5.78 15.70 -7.05
CA GLU A 376 5.05 14.44 -7.25
C GLU A 376 6.03 13.26 -7.12
N PRO A 377 5.57 12.04 -6.77
CA PRO A 377 6.47 10.91 -6.58
C PRO A 377 7.16 10.53 -7.91
N THR A 378 8.40 10.05 -7.82
CA THR A 378 9.21 9.60 -8.98
C THR A 378 9.03 8.12 -9.31
N MET A 379 8.35 7.40 -8.42
CA MET A 379 8.03 5.98 -8.54
C MET A 379 6.71 5.68 -7.80
N ASP A 380 6.19 4.47 -7.89
CA ASP A 380 4.95 4.06 -7.22
C ASP A 380 5.22 3.88 -5.73
N LEU A 381 4.74 4.84 -4.95
CA LEU A 381 4.85 4.86 -3.49
C LEU A 381 3.51 4.59 -2.81
N TRP A 382 2.47 4.13 -3.52
CA TRP A 382 1.11 4.04 -2.96
C TRP A 382 1.03 3.27 -1.62
N HIS A 383 1.72 2.14 -1.49
CA HIS A 383 1.72 1.35 -0.25
C HIS A 383 2.41 2.04 0.94
N MET A 384 3.17 3.11 0.68
CA MET A 384 3.84 3.93 1.69
C MET A 384 3.29 5.36 1.76
N ASP A 385 2.40 5.77 0.86
CA ASP A 385 1.80 7.10 0.87
C ASP A 385 0.95 7.26 2.14
N ILE A 386 1.11 8.38 2.85
CA ILE A 386 0.31 8.73 4.04
C ILE A 386 -1.19 8.78 3.75
N LYS A 387 -1.58 9.09 2.51
CA LYS A 387 -2.98 9.15 2.05
C LYS A 387 -3.64 7.79 1.86
N ARG A 388 -2.92 6.67 2.02
CA ARG A 388 -3.54 5.33 2.02
C ARG A 388 -4.43 5.08 3.23
N PHE A 389 -4.21 5.83 4.32
CA PHE A 389 -5.00 5.71 5.53
C PHE A 389 -6.26 6.58 5.46
N GLY A 390 -7.43 5.93 5.55
CA GLY A 390 -8.72 6.60 5.63
C GLY A 390 -9.04 7.19 7.02
N SER A 391 -10.19 7.88 7.12
CA SER A 391 -10.59 8.64 8.31
C SER A 391 -10.64 7.85 9.63
N SER A 392 -10.76 6.52 9.60
CA SER A 392 -10.77 5.71 10.83
C SER A 392 -9.46 5.81 11.61
N TYR A 393 -8.35 6.01 10.90
CA TYR A 393 -7.01 6.11 11.46
C TYR A 393 -6.73 7.47 12.13
N GLU A 394 -7.66 8.42 12.04
CA GLU A 394 -7.63 9.62 12.88
C GLU A 394 -7.81 9.25 14.36
N SER A 395 -8.56 8.17 14.65
CA SER A 395 -8.74 7.64 16.00
C SER A 395 -7.47 6.92 16.46
N PRO A 396 -6.85 7.37 17.58
CA PRO A 396 -5.71 6.66 18.16
C PRO A 396 -6.08 5.23 18.55
N GLU A 397 -7.22 5.02 19.21
CA GLU A 397 -7.67 3.68 19.65
C GLU A 397 -7.79 2.69 18.48
N PHE A 398 -8.39 3.13 17.37
CA PHE A 398 -8.48 2.32 16.15
C PHE A 398 -7.09 1.96 15.60
N THR A 399 -6.21 2.98 15.54
CA THR A 399 -4.82 2.84 15.08
C THR A 399 -4.04 1.86 15.95
N LEU A 400 -4.15 1.94 17.27
CA LEU A 400 -3.46 1.04 18.19
C LEU A 400 -3.94 -0.41 18.04
N LYS A 401 -5.25 -0.66 17.98
CA LYS A 401 -5.78 -2.04 17.81
C LYS A 401 -5.18 -2.71 16.58
N ARG A 402 -5.02 -1.96 15.48
CA ARG A 402 -4.40 -2.44 14.25
C ARG A 402 -2.90 -2.63 14.38
N ILE A 403 -2.20 -1.69 15.02
CA ILE A 403 -0.77 -1.81 15.27
C ILE A 403 -0.46 -3.04 16.14
N THR A 404 -1.22 -3.28 17.20
CA THR A 404 -1.08 -4.45 18.08
C THR A 404 -1.18 -5.74 17.28
N GLU A 405 -2.22 -5.90 16.45
CA GLU A 405 -2.37 -7.08 15.57
C GLU A 405 -1.15 -7.25 14.65
N ASN A 406 -0.71 -6.21 13.94
CA ASN A 406 0.41 -6.35 13.00
C ASN A 406 1.78 -6.51 13.70
N TYR A 407 1.98 -5.95 14.89
CA TYR A 407 3.21 -6.18 15.67
C TYR A 407 3.27 -7.64 16.14
N GLU A 408 2.17 -8.13 16.72
CA GLU A 408 2.11 -9.50 17.25
C GLU A 408 2.18 -10.54 16.13
N GLN A 409 1.84 -10.16 14.90
CA GLN A 409 1.95 -10.98 13.70
C GLN A 409 3.18 -10.65 12.83
N TYR A 410 4.16 -9.87 13.32
CA TYR A 410 5.27 -9.36 12.50
C TYR A 410 6.03 -10.44 11.70
N TYR A 411 6.15 -11.64 12.27
CA TYR A 411 6.81 -12.78 11.63
C TYR A 411 5.83 -13.87 11.15
N ASP A 412 4.52 -13.67 11.24
CA ASP A 412 3.56 -14.66 10.77
C ASP A 412 3.61 -14.85 9.26
N ILE A 413 3.07 -16.00 8.84
CA ILE A 413 2.84 -16.27 7.44
C ILE A 413 1.52 -15.61 7.06
N HIS A 414 1.57 -14.63 6.15
CA HIS A 414 0.36 -14.02 5.61
C HIS A 414 -0.07 -14.67 4.30
N TYR A 415 -1.29 -15.20 4.30
CA TYR A 415 -1.88 -15.85 3.13
C TYR A 415 -2.67 -14.85 2.27
N PRO A 416 -2.82 -15.09 0.96
CA PRO A 416 -3.56 -14.19 0.10
C PRO A 416 -5.04 -14.20 0.50
N SER A 417 -5.67 -13.04 0.52
CA SER A 417 -7.05 -12.86 0.99
C SER A 417 -7.28 -13.18 2.47
N GLU A 418 -6.21 -13.28 3.27
CA GLU A 418 -6.31 -13.20 4.72
C GLU A 418 -6.81 -11.81 5.13
N GLU A 419 -7.68 -11.78 6.13
CA GLU A 419 -8.34 -10.56 6.59
C GLU A 419 -7.90 -10.24 8.01
N ARG A 420 -7.58 -8.96 8.26
CA ARG A 420 -7.37 -8.46 9.61
C ARG A 420 -8.64 -8.60 10.44
N GLN A 421 -8.47 -8.96 11.70
CA GLN A 421 -9.55 -9.22 12.66
C GLN A 421 -9.76 -8.04 13.61
N SER A 422 -8.72 -7.26 13.90
CA SER A 422 -8.83 -6.16 14.86
C SER A 422 -9.66 -5.00 14.34
N ALA A 423 -10.27 -4.25 15.27
CA ALA A 423 -11.01 -3.02 14.99
C ALA A 423 -12.16 -3.16 13.96
N ARG A 424 -12.86 -4.30 13.97
CA ARG A 424 -14.02 -4.59 13.11
C ARG A 424 -15.27 -4.93 13.92
N PRO A 425 -16.47 -4.59 13.43
CA PRO A 425 -16.73 -3.74 12.26
C PRO A 425 -16.55 -2.25 12.58
N LYS A 426 -16.20 -1.42 11.58
CA LYS A 426 -16.06 0.04 11.74
C LYS A 426 -17.03 0.84 10.88
N PHE A 427 -17.03 0.62 9.57
CA PHE A 427 -18.06 1.13 8.67
C PHE A 427 -18.83 -0.03 8.06
N MET A 428 -20.14 0.08 8.09
CA MET A 428 -21.07 -0.94 7.60
C MET A 428 -21.95 -0.31 6.55
N SER A 429 -22.29 -1.06 5.50
CA SER A 429 -23.34 -0.62 4.60
C SER A 429 -24.69 -0.57 5.33
N PRO A 430 -25.67 0.20 4.84
CA PRO A 430 -27.01 0.24 5.44
C PRO A 430 -27.75 -1.11 5.43
N VAL A 431 -27.23 -2.11 4.71
CA VAL A 431 -27.81 -3.45 4.56
C VAL A 431 -26.95 -4.55 5.17
N TYR A 432 -25.94 -4.18 5.97
CA TYR A 432 -25.02 -5.11 6.62
C TYR A 432 -25.72 -6.22 7.42
N GLU A 433 -26.74 -5.89 8.21
CA GLU A 433 -27.47 -6.89 9.01
C GLU A 433 -28.20 -7.92 8.14
N TRP A 434 -28.72 -7.49 6.97
CA TRP A 434 -29.32 -8.41 6.01
C TRP A 434 -28.26 -9.36 5.45
N HIS A 435 -27.08 -8.84 5.09
CA HIS A 435 -25.96 -9.66 4.59
C HIS A 435 -25.52 -10.69 5.62
N ALA A 436 -25.31 -10.27 6.87
CA ALA A 436 -24.92 -11.15 7.97
C ALA A 436 -25.96 -12.27 8.18
N ALA A 437 -27.25 -11.92 8.20
CA ALA A 437 -28.34 -12.88 8.34
C ALA A 437 -28.46 -13.87 7.16
N ASN A 438 -27.90 -13.54 5.99
CA ASN A 438 -27.92 -14.38 4.79
C ASN A 438 -26.58 -15.09 4.51
N GLY A 439 -25.68 -15.14 5.50
CA GLY A 439 -24.45 -15.93 5.46
C GLY A 439 -23.29 -15.26 4.72
N ALA A 440 -23.29 -13.92 4.63
CA ALA A 440 -22.16 -13.17 4.11
C ALA A 440 -20.89 -13.43 4.92
N VAL A 441 -19.78 -13.64 4.20
CA VAL A 441 -18.42 -13.60 4.74
C VAL A 441 -17.84 -12.24 4.39
N PHE A 442 -17.46 -11.47 5.40
CA PHE A 442 -17.00 -10.09 5.22
C PHE A 442 -15.48 -9.99 5.15
N GLY A 443 -15.00 -9.21 4.18
CA GLY A 443 -13.66 -8.64 4.17
C GLY A 443 -13.68 -7.17 4.54
N GLU A 444 -12.52 -6.62 4.87
CA GLU A 444 -12.40 -5.20 5.21
C GLU A 444 -11.56 -4.43 4.19
N LYS A 445 -12.07 -3.29 3.74
CA LYS A 445 -11.32 -2.35 2.91
C LYS A 445 -11.55 -0.92 3.36
N ALA A 446 -10.49 -0.21 3.74
CA ALA A 446 -10.54 1.17 4.27
C ALA A 446 -11.62 1.35 5.37
N SER A 447 -11.63 0.39 6.29
CA SER A 447 -12.53 0.21 7.42
C SER A 447 -13.98 -0.14 7.08
N TRP A 448 -14.31 -0.35 5.81
CA TRP A 448 -15.63 -0.83 5.40
C TRP A 448 -15.70 -2.35 5.40
N GLU A 449 -16.73 -2.88 6.05
CA GLU A 449 -17.17 -4.26 5.88
C GLU A 449 -17.77 -4.44 4.48
N ARG A 450 -17.14 -5.31 3.69
CA ARG A 450 -17.55 -5.65 2.32
C ARG A 450 -17.86 -7.13 2.25
N VAL A 451 -18.95 -7.49 1.60
CA VAL A 451 -19.26 -8.90 1.36
C VAL A 451 -18.25 -9.47 0.38
N ASN A 452 -17.40 -10.39 0.83
CA ASN A 452 -16.46 -11.09 -0.04
C ASN A 452 -17.22 -12.13 -0.89
N PHE A 453 -18.10 -12.90 -0.25
CA PHE A 453 -19.00 -13.91 -0.83
C PHE A 453 -20.03 -14.33 0.23
N TYR A 454 -21.02 -15.14 -0.15
CA TYR A 454 -21.99 -15.75 0.74
C TYR A 454 -21.68 -17.24 0.93
N SER A 455 -21.37 -17.64 2.15
CA SER A 455 -21.02 -19.02 2.52
C SER A 455 -22.15 -20.04 2.28
N THR A 456 -23.38 -19.57 2.15
CA THR A 456 -24.57 -20.38 1.81
C THR A 456 -24.57 -20.84 0.35
N ASN A 457 -23.77 -20.22 -0.52
CA ASN A 457 -23.55 -20.68 -1.89
C ASN A 457 -22.51 -21.81 -1.89
N ILE A 458 -22.94 -23.04 -2.15
CA ILE A 458 -22.04 -24.21 -2.18
C ILE A 458 -21.66 -24.52 -3.63
N GLY A 459 -20.39 -24.29 -3.97
CA GLY A 459 -19.83 -24.54 -5.30
C GLY A 459 -19.01 -25.84 -5.41
N ASN A 460 -18.19 -25.95 -6.45
CA ASN A 460 -17.33 -27.11 -6.68
C ASN A 460 -15.95 -26.94 -6.00
N ASP A 461 -15.69 -27.70 -4.94
CA ASP A 461 -14.39 -27.65 -4.23
C ASP A 461 -13.22 -28.20 -5.05
N ALA A 462 -13.47 -29.00 -6.10
CA ALA A 462 -12.42 -29.46 -7.02
C ALA A 462 -11.75 -28.30 -7.80
N LEU A 463 -12.31 -27.09 -7.74
CA LEU A 463 -11.72 -25.88 -8.30
C LEU A 463 -10.79 -25.15 -7.33
N ARG A 464 -10.58 -25.67 -6.11
CA ARG A 464 -9.69 -25.04 -5.13
C ARG A 464 -8.30 -24.83 -5.76
N PRO A 465 -7.76 -23.59 -5.73
CA PRO A 465 -6.40 -23.33 -6.17
C PRO A 465 -5.41 -24.22 -5.42
N LYS A 466 -4.35 -24.63 -6.11
CA LYS A 466 -3.26 -25.38 -5.50
C LYS A 466 -2.50 -24.47 -4.52
N ASP A 467 -1.77 -25.12 -3.61
CA ASP A 467 -0.76 -24.46 -2.80
C ASP A 467 -1.33 -23.30 -1.94
N TRP A 468 -0.59 -22.21 -1.88
CA TRP A 468 -0.78 -21.07 -0.98
C TRP A 468 -2.14 -20.38 -1.07
N LEU A 469 -2.68 -20.24 -2.29
CA LEU A 469 -3.93 -19.53 -2.54
C LEU A 469 -5.17 -20.31 -2.08
N GLY A 470 -5.04 -21.63 -1.91
CA GLY A 470 -6.14 -22.50 -1.49
C GLY A 470 -6.63 -22.28 -0.05
N ASN A 471 -5.86 -21.60 0.80
CA ASN A 471 -6.15 -21.45 2.25
C ASN A 471 -7.39 -20.59 2.53
N HIS A 472 -7.47 -19.39 1.95
CA HIS A 472 -8.62 -18.48 2.14
C HIS A 472 -9.54 -18.42 0.92
N TRP A 473 -9.49 -19.42 0.04
CA TRP A 473 -10.38 -19.52 -1.11
C TRP A 473 -11.76 -20.10 -0.74
N SER A 474 -12.80 -19.76 -1.51
CA SER A 474 -14.15 -20.29 -1.33
C SER A 474 -14.81 -20.63 -2.67
N ASN A 475 -15.44 -21.81 -2.72
CA ASN A 475 -16.18 -22.27 -3.90
C ASN A 475 -17.50 -21.50 -4.13
N ALA A 476 -17.96 -20.73 -3.14
CA ALA A 476 -19.12 -19.84 -3.27
C ALA A 476 -18.96 -18.83 -4.41
N VAL A 477 -17.73 -18.37 -4.62
CA VAL A 477 -17.38 -17.37 -5.64
C VAL A 477 -17.75 -17.86 -7.05
N GLN A 478 -17.55 -19.16 -7.32
CA GLN A 478 -17.94 -19.77 -8.59
C GLN A 478 -19.47 -19.68 -8.82
N VAL A 479 -20.26 -19.90 -7.77
CA VAL A 479 -21.73 -19.87 -7.86
C VAL A 479 -22.22 -18.45 -8.14
N GLU A 480 -21.65 -17.46 -7.45
CA GLU A 480 -21.96 -16.04 -7.62
C GLU A 480 -21.57 -15.52 -9.00
N HIS A 481 -20.37 -15.89 -9.48
CA HIS A 481 -19.91 -15.61 -10.84
C HIS A 481 -20.90 -16.16 -11.88
N ASN A 482 -21.27 -17.43 -11.75
CA ASN A 482 -22.17 -18.08 -12.69
C ASN A 482 -23.58 -17.49 -12.66
N ALA A 483 -24.09 -17.11 -11.48
CA ALA A 483 -25.38 -16.44 -11.37
C ALA A 483 -25.37 -15.07 -12.05
N THR A 484 -24.28 -14.32 -11.94
CA THR A 484 -24.13 -13.04 -12.63
C THR A 484 -24.10 -13.21 -14.15
N ARG A 485 -23.39 -14.24 -14.65
CA ARG A 485 -23.28 -14.55 -16.09
C ARG A 485 -24.58 -15.10 -16.70
N ASN A 486 -25.35 -15.88 -15.94
CA ASN A 486 -26.50 -16.60 -16.49
C ASN A 486 -27.85 -15.94 -16.16
N ASN A 487 -27.94 -15.23 -15.04
CA ASN A 487 -29.16 -14.66 -14.49
C ASN A 487 -28.95 -13.18 -14.10
N ALA A 488 -28.83 -12.89 -12.81
CA ALA A 488 -28.46 -11.60 -12.26
C ALA A 488 -27.75 -11.79 -10.90
N GLY A 489 -26.66 -11.05 -10.70
CA GLY A 489 -26.01 -10.83 -9.41
C GLY A 489 -26.39 -9.45 -8.88
N LEU A 490 -26.68 -9.36 -7.58
CA LEU A 490 -26.86 -8.11 -6.85
C LEU A 490 -25.68 -7.93 -5.88
N PHE A 491 -24.95 -6.84 -6.05
CA PHE A 491 -23.74 -6.51 -5.28
C PHE A 491 -23.98 -5.27 -4.43
N ASP A 492 -23.45 -5.28 -3.22
CA ASP A 492 -23.40 -4.09 -2.36
C ASP A 492 -22.06 -3.38 -2.50
N GLU A 493 -22.08 -2.29 -3.26
CA GLU A 493 -20.94 -1.44 -3.55
C GLU A 493 -21.02 -0.11 -2.79
N SER A 494 -21.80 -0.07 -1.71
CA SER A 494 -22.01 1.14 -0.91
C SER A 494 -20.71 1.72 -0.33
N SER A 495 -19.65 0.93 -0.24
CA SER A 495 -18.33 1.36 0.20
C SER A 495 -17.51 2.11 -0.85
N PHE A 496 -17.92 2.18 -2.13
CA PHE A 496 -17.23 3.03 -3.10
C PHE A 496 -17.14 4.47 -2.62
N ALA A 497 -16.00 5.11 -2.88
CA ALA A 497 -15.80 6.51 -2.53
C ALA A 497 -16.56 7.39 -3.53
N LYS A 498 -17.32 8.35 -3.01
CA LYS A 498 -18.22 9.19 -3.81
C LYS A 498 -18.00 10.66 -3.46
N ALA A 499 -17.84 11.51 -4.45
CA ALA A 499 -17.75 12.95 -4.26
C ALA A 499 -18.73 13.71 -5.18
N ARG A 500 -19.31 14.78 -4.62
CA ARG A 500 -20.02 15.81 -5.38
C ARG A 500 -19.03 16.91 -5.71
N ILE A 501 -18.94 17.27 -6.99
CA ILE A 501 -18.13 18.39 -7.47
C ILE A 501 -19.08 19.44 -8.00
N SER A 502 -19.08 20.64 -7.43
CA SER A 502 -20.00 21.71 -7.83
C SER A 502 -19.29 23.06 -7.97
N GLY A 503 -19.97 24.05 -8.55
CA GLY A 503 -19.43 25.39 -8.75
C GLY A 503 -19.41 25.81 -10.22
N ALA A 504 -19.36 27.13 -10.46
CA ALA A 504 -19.51 27.70 -11.79
C ALA A 504 -18.45 27.21 -12.80
N ARG A 505 -17.22 26.93 -12.32
CA ARG A 505 -16.12 26.39 -13.12
C ARG A 505 -15.88 24.89 -12.92
N SER A 506 -16.80 24.14 -12.30
CA SER A 506 -16.64 22.69 -12.05
C SER A 506 -16.40 21.89 -13.34
N GLY A 507 -17.12 22.22 -14.42
CA GLY A 507 -16.93 21.57 -15.72
C GLY A 507 -15.57 21.86 -16.36
N GLU A 508 -15.07 23.10 -16.25
CA GLU A 508 -13.73 23.49 -16.71
C GLU A 508 -12.65 22.75 -15.91
N PHE A 509 -12.77 22.78 -14.58
CA PHE A 509 -11.86 22.11 -13.66
C PHE A 509 -11.77 20.60 -13.94
N LEU A 510 -12.91 19.90 -14.02
CA LEU A 510 -12.90 18.46 -14.28
C LEU A 510 -12.42 18.11 -15.69
N ASN A 511 -12.70 18.94 -16.69
CA ASN A 511 -12.09 18.76 -18.01
C ASN A 511 -10.58 19.06 -18.02
N TYR A 512 -10.03 19.81 -17.08
CA TYR A 512 -8.58 19.90 -16.94
C TYR A 512 -7.98 18.66 -16.23
N VAL A 513 -8.61 18.21 -15.14
CA VAL A 513 -8.12 17.07 -14.34
C VAL A 513 -8.19 15.75 -15.11
N CYS A 514 -9.34 15.48 -15.73
CA CYS A 514 -9.62 14.20 -16.37
C CYS A 514 -9.01 14.13 -17.77
N ALA A 515 -8.44 12.99 -18.16
CA ALA A 515 -7.89 12.77 -19.49
C ALA A 515 -8.99 12.69 -20.58
N ASN A 516 -10.20 12.26 -20.24
CA ASN A 516 -11.36 12.22 -21.14
C ASN A 516 -12.20 13.51 -21.07
N ASN A 517 -13.10 13.71 -22.03
CA ASN A 517 -14.13 14.75 -21.93
C ASN A 517 -15.26 14.26 -21.01
N VAL A 518 -15.48 14.95 -19.89
CA VAL A 518 -16.52 14.62 -18.90
C VAL A 518 -17.72 15.56 -18.96
N VAL A 519 -17.62 16.67 -19.69
CA VAL A 519 -18.72 17.61 -19.91
C VAL A 519 -19.42 17.26 -21.23
N LYS A 520 -20.40 16.36 -21.14
CA LYS A 520 -21.17 15.83 -22.29
C LYS A 520 -22.66 16.14 -22.21
N GLY A 521 -23.10 16.84 -21.17
CA GLY A 521 -24.49 17.13 -20.87
C GLY A 521 -25.01 16.34 -19.67
N VAL A 522 -26.04 16.88 -19.01
CA VAL A 522 -26.67 16.28 -17.83
C VAL A 522 -27.14 14.84 -18.10
N GLY A 523 -26.84 13.95 -17.16
CA GLY A 523 -27.13 12.52 -17.25
C GLY A 523 -26.14 11.72 -18.09
N LYS A 524 -25.01 12.30 -18.50
CA LYS A 524 -23.91 11.58 -19.16
C LYS A 524 -22.85 11.16 -18.16
N THR A 525 -22.44 9.89 -18.28
CA THR A 525 -21.38 9.29 -17.48
C THR A 525 -20.16 9.02 -18.36
N THR A 526 -18.96 9.17 -17.81
CA THR A 526 -17.70 8.94 -18.51
C THR A 526 -16.72 8.23 -17.59
N TYR A 527 -16.15 7.14 -18.08
CA TYR A 527 -14.96 6.52 -17.52
C TYR A 527 -13.72 7.28 -18.00
N THR A 528 -12.87 7.69 -17.08
CA THR A 528 -11.70 8.53 -17.34
C THR A 528 -10.64 8.36 -16.28
N GLN A 529 -9.37 8.62 -16.62
CA GLN A 529 -8.31 8.75 -15.61
C GLN A 529 -8.04 10.22 -15.26
N ALA A 530 -7.51 10.46 -14.07
CA ALA A 530 -6.69 11.63 -13.77
C ALA A 530 -5.21 11.21 -13.87
N LEU A 531 -4.41 12.01 -14.57
CA LEU A 531 -2.99 11.70 -14.79
C LEU A 531 -2.11 12.65 -13.96
N ASN A 532 -0.87 12.24 -13.68
CA ASN A 532 0.19 13.13 -13.20
C ASN A 532 0.98 13.76 -14.36
N SER A 533 2.04 14.53 -14.04
CA SER A 533 2.80 15.26 -15.05
C SER A 533 3.56 14.35 -16.03
N LYS A 534 3.79 13.08 -15.64
CA LYS A 534 4.45 12.01 -16.42
C LYS A 534 3.46 11.08 -17.12
N ALA A 535 2.17 11.44 -17.15
CA ALA A 535 1.08 10.64 -17.69
C ALA A 535 0.82 9.30 -16.97
N GLY A 536 1.36 9.13 -15.78
CA GLY A 536 0.98 8.05 -14.87
C GLY A 536 -0.44 8.25 -14.33
N ILE A 537 -1.15 7.15 -14.08
CA ILE A 537 -2.56 7.17 -13.68
C ILE A 537 -2.65 7.38 -12.15
N GLU A 538 -2.91 8.62 -11.74
CA GLU A 538 -3.14 8.94 -10.32
C GLU A 538 -4.47 8.39 -9.84
N SER A 539 -5.52 8.52 -10.65
CA SER A 539 -6.83 8.00 -10.25
C SER A 539 -7.62 7.51 -11.44
N ASP A 540 -8.53 6.57 -11.18
CA ASP A 540 -9.47 6.03 -12.15
C ASP A 540 -10.90 6.34 -11.73
N TYR A 541 -11.62 7.11 -12.56
CA TYR A 541 -12.89 7.72 -12.19
C TYR A 541 -14.03 7.30 -13.11
N THR A 542 -15.20 7.16 -12.48
CA THR A 542 -16.48 7.30 -13.16
C THR A 542 -17.08 8.67 -12.82
N VAL A 543 -17.20 9.54 -13.83
CA VAL A 543 -17.71 10.91 -13.68
C VAL A 543 -19.08 11.02 -14.35
N THR A 544 -20.09 11.45 -13.60
CA THR A 544 -21.45 11.69 -14.09
C THR A 544 -21.81 13.15 -13.94
N GLN A 545 -22.21 13.83 -15.01
CA GLN A 545 -22.75 15.19 -14.92
C GLN A 545 -24.19 15.14 -14.41
N THR A 546 -24.46 15.62 -13.21
CA THR A 546 -25.77 15.54 -12.53
C THR A 546 -26.61 16.81 -12.67
N ALA A 547 -25.95 17.96 -12.89
CA ALA A 547 -26.57 19.22 -13.29
C ALA A 547 -25.58 20.03 -14.15
N ASP A 548 -25.96 21.23 -14.61
CA ASP A 548 -25.10 22.04 -15.48
C ASP A 548 -23.72 22.32 -14.85
N ASN A 549 -23.70 22.57 -13.54
CA ASN A 549 -22.49 22.88 -12.75
C ASN A 549 -22.32 21.90 -11.57
N GLU A 550 -22.74 20.64 -11.74
CA GLU A 550 -22.62 19.61 -10.72
C GLU A 550 -22.27 18.25 -11.33
N PHE A 551 -21.34 17.54 -10.70
CA PHE A 551 -20.86 16.23 -11.10
C PHE A 551 -20.78 15.28 -9.89
N LEU A 552 -21.08 14.01 -10.14
CA LEU A 552 -20.82 12.89 -9.23
C LEU A 552 -19.58 12.14 -9.71
N ILE A 553 -18.56 12.05 -8.85
CA ILE A 553 -17.39 11.19 -9.04
C ILE A 553 -17.53 9.95 -8.17
N VAL A 554 -17.26 8.79 -8.75
CA VAL A 554 -17.15 7.51 -8.05
C VAL A 554 -15.80 6.89 -8.32
N THR A 555 -15.14 6.44 -7.25
CA THR A 555 -13.83 5.76 -7.26
C THR A 555 -13.79 4.63 -6.23
N GLY A 556 -12.69 3.87 -6.20
CA GLY A 556 -12.51 2.72 -5.32
C GLY A 556 -12.56 3.07 -3.84
N THR A 557 -13.10 2.14 -3.03
CA THR A 557 -13.30 2.27 -1.58
C THR A 557 -12.08 2.82 -0.82
N ALA A 558 -10.88 2.35 -1.17
CA ALA A 558 -9.66 2.67 -0.43
C ALA A 558 -9.00 3.99 -0.84
N PHE A 559 -9.50 4.65 -1.89
CA PHE A 559 -8.78 5.75 -2.54
C PHE A 559 -9.41 7.11 -2.25
N ALA A 560 -10.41 7.20 -1.36
CA ALA A 560 -11.11 8.46 -1.07
C ALA A 560 -10.16 9.61 -0.68
N VAL A 561 -9.23 9.37 0.25
CA VAL A 561 -8.27 10.39 0.71
C VAL A 561 -7.29 10.76 -0.39
N HIS A 562 -6.80 9.75 -1.14
CA HIS A 562 -5.89 9.92 -2.25
C HIS A 562 -6.51 10.74 -3.39
N ASP A 563 -7.62 10.26 -3.93
CA ASP A 563 -8.26 10.77 -5.13
C ASP A 563 -8.87 12.15 -4.90
N PHE A 564 -9.57 12.35 -3.77
CA PHE A 564 -10.10 13.68 -3.45
C PHE A 564 -8.98 14.64 -3.05
N GLY A 565 -7.89 14.13 -2.46
CA GLY A 565 -6.68 14.89 -2.21
C GLY A 565 -6.01 15.38 -3.51
N TRP A 566 -6.01 14.56 -4.57
CA TRP A 566 -5.53 14.96 -5.89
C TRP A 566 -6.38 16.08 -6.50
N LEU A 567 -7.71 15.97 -6.42
CA LEU A 567 -8.63 17.03 -6.86
C LEU A 567 -8.38 18.33 -6.09
N GLU A 568 -8.29 18.26 -4.75
CA GLU A 568 -8.02 19.44 -3.92
C GLU A 568 -6.66 20.08 -4.21
N LYS A 569 -5.62 19.27 -4.49
CA LYS A 569 -4.30 19.77 -4.88
C LYS A 569 -4.39 20.60 -6.16
N ILE A 570 -4.97 20.06 -7.23
CA ILE A 570 -5.09 20.77 -8.51
C ILE A 570 -6.00 22.00 -8.35
N ARG A 571 -7.11 21.88 -7.61
CA ARG A 571 -8.03 22.99 -7.35
C ARG A 571 -7.31 24.18 -6.71
N ARG A 572 -6.48 23.92 -5.70
CA ARG A 572 -5.67 24.93 -5.00
C ARG A 572 -4.59 25.53 -5.91
N GLU A 573 -3.82 24.69 -6.60
CA GLU A 573 -2.70 25.14 -7.45
C GLU A 573 -3.16 25.98 -8.65
N LEU A 574 -4.34 25.69 -9.19
CA LEU A 574 -4.92 26.42 -10.32
C LEU A 574 -5.97 27.46 -9.92
N SER A 575 -6.11 27.73 -8.61
CA SER A 575 -7.00 28.78 -8.07
C SER A 575 -8.48 28.64 -8.47
N TYR A 576 -9.00 27.42 -8.56
CA TYR A 576 -10.44 27.14 -8.72
C TYR A 576 -11.18 27.30 -7.38
N THR A 577 -11.19 28.53 -6.86
CA THR A 577 -11.76 28.86 -5.54
C THR A 577 -13.28 28.74 -5.47
N ASP A 578 -13.95 28.75 -6.63
CA ASP A 578 -15.40 28.62 -6.77
C ASP A 578 -15.88 27.16 -6.94
N VAL A 579 -14.94 26.20 -7.02
CA VAL A 579 -15.24 24.77 -7.09
C VAL A 579 -15.29 24.20 -5.67
N GLU A 580 -16.36 23.46 -5.36
CA GLU A 580 -16.52 22.73 -4.11
C GLU A 580 -16.42 21.21 -4.35
N ILE A 581 -15.66 20.51 -3.51
CA ILE A 581 -15.49 19.06 -3.53
C ILE A 581 -16.03 18.52 -2.20
N THR A 582 -17.17 17.85 -2.24
CA THR A 582 -17.83 17.30 -1.04
C THR A 582 -17.77 15.77 -1.07
N ASN A 583 -17.17 15.15 -0.06
CA ASN A 583 -17.21 13.69 0.10
C ASN A 583 -18.59 13.25 0.60
N ILE A 584 -19.34 12.55 -0.26
CA ILE A 584 -20.71 12.09 -0.01
C ILE A 584 -20.79 10.56 0.11
N THR A 585 -19.66 9.90 0.36
CA THR A 585 -19.56 8.42 0.41
C THR A 585 -20.60 7.78 1.33
N ARG A 586 -20.88 8.42 2.47
CA ARG A 586 -21.84 7.93 3.50
C ARG A 586 -23.27 8.43 3.32
N GLU A 587 -23.53 9.31 2.36
CA GLU A 587 -24.89 9.81 2.08
C GLU A 587 -25.69 8.83 1.21
N LEU A 588 -25.00 8.03 0.39
CA LEU A 588 -25.60 7.16 -0.61
C LEU A 588 -25.12 5.71 -0.50
N ALA A 589 -26.07 4.79 -0.40
CA ALA A 589 -25.84 3.39 -0.73
C ALA A 589 -25.60 3.24 -2.24
N CYS A 590 -24.88 2.20 -2.65
CA CYS A 590 -24.66 1.86 -4.05
C CYS A 590 -24.88 0.37 -4.25
N PHE A 591 -25.89 -0.01 -5.03
CA PHE A 591 -26.16 -1.39 -5.38
C PHE A 591 -25.99 -1.61 -6.86
N ALA A 592 -25.19 -2.61 -7.23
CA ALA A 592 -25.01 -3.00 -8.62
C ALA A 592 -25.84 -4.25 -8.91
N ILE A 593 -26.84 -4.14 -9.79
CA ILE A 593 -27.55 -5.31 -10.35
C ILE A 593 -27.04 -5.56 -11.76
N MET A 594 -26.42 -6.72 -11.96
CA MET A 594 -25.68 -7.05 -13.18
C MET A 594 -26.03 -8.46 -13.65
N GLY A 595 -26.18 -8.65 -14.95
CA GLY A 595 -26.53 -9.92 -15.59
C GLY A 595 -27.65 -9.78 -16.61
N PRO A 596 -27.87 -10.78 -17.47
CA PRO A 596 -28.87 -10.72 -18.54
C PRO A 596 -30.30 -10.48 -18.06
N GLN A 597 -30.64 -10.85 -16.81
CA GLN A 597 -31.98 -10.65 -16.24
C GLN A 597 -32.14 -9.32 -15.48
N SER A 598 -31.07 -8.53 -15.31
CA SER A 598 -31.09 -7.29 -14.52
C SER A 598 -32.18 -6.31 -14.96
N ARG A 599 -32.35 -6.11 -16.28
CA ARG A 599 -33.40 -5.23 -16.81
C ARG A 599 -34.79 -5.73 -16.47
N ALA A 600 -35.07 -7.02 -16.71
CA ALA A 600 -36.40 -7.57 -16.49
C ALA A 600 -36.83 -7.42 -15.01
N ILE A 601 -35.88 -7.67 -14.11
CA ILE A 601 -36.06 -7.49 -12.67
C ILE A 601 -36.36 -6.02 -12.34
N LEU A 602 -35.49 -5.10 -12.76
CA LEU A 602 -35.68 -3.68 -12.45
C LEU A 602 -36.93 -3.09 -13.08
N GLN A 603 -37.25 -3.46 -14.32
CA GLN A 603 -38.43 -2.97 -15.05
C GLN A 603 -39.73 -3.37 -14.34
N SER A 604 -39.76 -4.48 -13.60
CA SER A 604 -40.92 -4.88 -12.79
C SER A 604 -41.16 -3.98 -11.56
N LEU A 605 -40.17 -3.16 -11.20
CA LEU A 605 -40.18 -2.28 -10.03
C LEU A 605 -40.22 -0.78 -10.40
N THR A 606 -40.23 -0.43 -11.69
CA THR A 606 -40.20 0.97 -12.14
C THR A 606 -41.03 1.20 -13.40
N ASP A 607 -41.66 2.38 -13.47
CA ASP A 607 -42.33 2.87 -14.67
C ASP A 607 -41.34 3.51 -15.67
N ALA A 608 -40.08 3.73 -15.27
CA ALA A 608 -39.06 4.26 -16.16
C ALA A 608 -38.72 3.24 -17.27
N ASP A 609 -38.61 3.70 -18.51
CA ASP A 609 -38.21 2.84 -19.63
C ASP A 609 -36.70 2.53 -19.56
N LEU A 610 -36.37 1.26 -19.27
CA LEU A 610 -35.00 0.76 -19.16
C LEU A 610 -34.49 0.11 -20.46
N SER A 611 -35.23 0.21 -21.58
CA SER A 611 -34.82 -0.30 -22.88
C SER A 611 -33.51 0.34 -23.35
N HIS A 612 -32.80 -0.33 -24.27
CA HIS A 612 -31.52 0.17 -24.76
C HIS A 612 -31.60 1.57 -25.38
N THR A 613 -32.66 1.83 -26.14
CA THR A 613 -32.89 3.12 -26.80
C THR A 613 -33.22 4.22 -25.79
N ALA A 614 -34.09 3.93 -24.83
CA ALA A 614 -34.50 4.91 -23.83
C ALA A 614 -33.39 5.17 -22.81
N PHE A 615 -32.69 4.14 -22.34
CA PHE A 615 -31.60 4.22 -21.35
C PHE A 615 -30.29 3.60 -21.89
N PRO A 616 -29.56 4.31 -22.76
CA PRO A 616 -28.27 3.84 -23.30
C PRO A 616 -27.20 3.58 -22.24
N PHE A 617 -26.20 2.78 -22.60
CA PHE A 617 -24.99 2.57 -21.81
C PHE A 617 -24.24 3.90 -21.57
N MET A 618 -23.65 4.08 -20.39
CA MET A 618 -23.01 5.31 -19.91
C MET A 618 -23.94 6.52 -19.77
N ASN A 619 -25.24 6.29 -19.58
CA ASN A 619 -26.17 7.31 -19.12
C ASN A 619 -26.54 7.10 -17.64
N SER A 620 -26.95 8.19 -16.99
CA SER A 620 -27.42 8.22 -15.61
C SER A 620 -28.68 9.07 -15.50
N ARG A 621 -29.64 8.65 -14.67
CA ARG A 621 -30.93 9.34 -14.48
C ARG A 621 -31.46 9.18 -13.07
N GLU A 622 -32.26 10.14 -12.64
CA GLU A 622 -33.15 9.96 -11.51
C GLU A 622 -34.39 9.18 -11.95
N ILE A 623 -34.65 8.05 -11.29
CA ILE A 623 -35.84 7.22 -11.52
C ILE A 623 -36.40 6.76 -10.16
N THR A 624 -37.61 6.19 -10.18
CA THR A 624 -38.23 5.60 -8.99
C THR A 624 -38.22 4.08 -9.12
N ILE A 625 -37.59 3.37 -8.19
CA ILE A 625 -37.58 1.90 -8.13
C ILE A 625 -38.23 1.47 -6.82
N ALA A 626 -39.27 0.63 -6.90
CA ALA A 626 -40.05 0.19 -5.73
C ALA A 626 -40.56 1.36 -4.86
N GLY A 627 -40.96 2.47 -5.49
CA GLY A 627 -41.40 3.69 -4.81
C GLY A 627 -40.28 4.59 -4.25
N ILE A 628 -39.01 4.20 -4.41
CA ILE A 628 -37.85 4.93 -3.87
C ILE A 628 -37.17 5.72 -5.00
N LYS A 629 -36.95 7.02 -4.78
CA LYS A 629 -36.23 7.88 -5.73
C LYS A 629 -34.72 7.59 -5.65
N VAL A 630 -34.13 7.19 -6.77
CA VAL A 630 -32.72 6.79 -6.88
C VAL A 630 -32.04 7.41 -8.08
N ARG A 631 -30.71 7.47 -8.08
CA ARG A 631 -29.93 7.58 -9.32
C ARG A 631 -29.67 6.19 -9.85
N ALA A 632 -30.04 5.91 -11.09
CA ALA A 632 -29.56 4.73 -11.80
C ALA A 632 -28.51 5.14 -12.83
N THR A 633 -27.39 4.45 -12.89
CA THR A 633 -26.33 4.65 -13.89
C THR A 633 -26.09 3.34 -14.61
N ARG A 634 -26.28 3.31 -15.94
CA ARG A 634 -26.10 2.11 -16.75
C ARG A 634 -24.64 1.94 -17.13
N LEU A 635 -23.90 1.18 -16.32
CA LEU A 635 -22.51 0.80 -16.56
C LEU A 635 -22.24 -0.58 -15.96
N THR A 636 -21.03 -1.13 -16.12
CA THR A 636 -20.69 -2.43 -15.52
C THR A 636 -19.19 -2.56 -15.28
N TYR A 637 -18.83 -3.12 -14.13
CA TYR A 637 -17.47 -3.60 -13.83
C TYR A 637 -17.35 -5.13 -13.92
N VAL A 638 -18.42 -5.83 -14.29
CA VAL A 638 -18.45 -7.30 -14.44
C VAL A 638 -18.68 -7.74 -15.89
N GLY A 639 -18.92 -6.81 -16.81
CA GLY A 639 -19.05 -7.10 -18.25
C GLY A 639 -20.42 -7.60 -18.70
N GLU A 640 -21.46 -7.36 -17.90
CA GLU A 640 -22.83 -7.77 -18.18
C GLU A 640 -23.75 -6.55 -18.25
N LEU A 641 -24.93 -6.72 -18.82
CA LEU A 641 -26.01 -5.74 -18.71
C LEU A 641 -26.29 -5.42 -17.24
N GLY A 642 -26.44 -4.14 -16.89
CA GLY A 642 -26.82 -3.78 -15.53
C GLY A 642 -26.76 -2.29 -15.23
N TRP A 643 -27.03 -1.98 -13.97
CA TRP A 643 -27.02 -0.62 -13.41
C TRP A 643 -26.38 -0.61 -12.03
N GLU A 644 -25.64 0.45 -11.76
CA GLU A 644 -25.37 0.92 -10.40
C GLU A 644 -26.52 1.82 -9.96
N ILE A 645 -27.05 1.58 -8.76
CA ILE A 645 -28.20 2.27 -8.18
C ILE A 645 -27.75 2.98 -6.91
N TYR A 646 -27.75 4.31 -6.94
CA TYR A 646 -27.41 5.17 -5.83
C TYR A 646 -28.67 5.62 -5.12
N ALA A 647 -28.82 5.21 -3.86
CA ALA A 647 -30.02 5.43 -3.07
C ALA A 647 -29.69 6.11 -1.73
N PRO A 648 -30.60 6.94 -1.18
CA PRO A 648 -30.47 7.42 0.19
C PRO A 648 -30.31 6.26 1.17
N VAL A 649 -29.40 6.39 2.13
CA VAL A 649 -29.10 5.30 3.10
C VAL A 649 -30.32 4.84 3.89
N ALA A 650 -31.29 5.73 4.15
CA ALA A 650 -32.51 5.42 4.89
C ALA A 650 -33.42 4.41 4.15
N ASP A 651 -33.40 4.42 2.82
CA ASP A 651 -34.26 3.56 1.98
C ASP A 651 -33.54 2.33 1.45
N ALA A 652 -32.23 2.22 1.71
CA ALA A 652 -31.35 1.23 1.10
C ALA A 652 -31.77 -0.23 1.41
N LEU A 653 -32.18 -0.54 2.64
CA LEU A 653 -32.66 -1.89 2.97
C LEU A 653 -33.95 -2.25 2.24
N ALA A 654 -34.91 -1.31 2.19
CA ALA A 654 -36.16 -1.52 1.48
C ALA A 654 -35.93 -1.74 -0.03
N LEU A 655 -35.02 -0.96 -0.63
CA LEU A 655 -34.62 -1.12 -2.03
C LEU A 655 -33.95 -2.49 -2.27
N TRP A 656 -32.97 -2.86 -1.45
CA TRP A 656 -32.26 -4.13 -1.55
C TRP A 656 -33.22 -5.32 -1.49
N SER A 657 -34.07 -5.35 -0.47
CA SER A 657 -35.06 -6.42 -0.29
C SER A 657 -36.05 -6.49 -1.46
N SER A 658 -36.53 -5.34 -1.95
CA SER A 658 -37.47 -5.30 -3.09
C SER A 658 -36.86 -5.86 -4.37
N ILE A 659 -35.60 -5.53 -4.67
CA ILE A 659 -34.89 -6.06 -5.84
C ILE A 659 -34.67 -7.58 -5.69
N MET A 660 -34.23 -8.03 -4.52
CA MET A 660 -34.03 -9.45 -4.24
C MET A 660 -35.33 -10.24 -4.38
N ASP A 661 -36.44 -9.72 -3.85
CA ASP A 661 -37.76 -10.35 -3.92
C ASP A 661 -38.29 -10.45 -5.34
N ALA A 662 -38.24 -9.35 -6.10
CA ALA A 662 -38.66 -9.34 -7.51
C ALA A 662 -37.79 -10.27 -8.39
N GLY A 663 -36.51 -10.40 -8.06
CA GLY A 663 -35.57 -11.24 -8.81
C GLY A 663 -35.65 -12.73 -8.51
N LYS A 664 -36.41 -13.19 -7.50
CA LYS A 664 -36.49 -14.61 -7.11
C LYS A 664 -36.84 -15.55 -8.28
N SER A 665 -37.86 -15.20 -9.06
CA SER A 665 -38.28 -16.00 -10.23
C SER A 665 -37.28 -15.94 -11.39
N PHE A 666 -36.39 -14.94 -11.40
CA PHE A 666 -35.33 -14.77 -12.40
C PHE A 666 -34.01 -15.41 -11.96
N GLY A 667 -33.96 -16.06 -10.79
CA GLY A 667 -32.76 -16.71 -10.27
C GLY A 667 -31.67 -15.72 -9.85
N ILE A 668 -32.07 -14.52 -9.38
CA ILE A 668 -31.13 -13.54 -8.82
C ILE A 668 -30.35 -14.15 -7.64
N LYS A 669 -29.09 -13.75 -7.46
CA LYS A 669 -28.33 -14.02 -6.24
C LYS A 669 -27.71 -12.74 -5.71
N ALA A 670 -27.64 -12.65 -4.38
CA ALA A 670 -26.71 -11.73 -3.75
C ALA A 670 -25.28 -12.24 -3.99
N CYS A 671 -24.37 -11.34 -4.33
CA CYS A 671 -23.01 -11.66 -4.72
C CYS A 671 -22.01 -10.71 -4.03
N GLY A 672 -20.79 -11.20 -3.82
CA GLY A 672 -19.72 -10.47 -3.16
C GLY A 672 -18.60 -10.05 -4.11
N TYR A 673 -17.67 -9.27 -3.57
CA TYR A 673 -16.57 -8.68 -4.32
C TYR A 673 -15.59 -9.70 -4.92
N ARG A 674 -15.48 -10.91 -4.37
CA ARG A 674 -14.61 -11.93 -4.97
C ARG A 674 -15.17 -12.44 -6.31
N ALA A 675 -16.50 -12.43 -6.48
CA ALA A 675 -17.10 -12.71 -7.78
C ALA A 675 -16.82 -11.57 -8.77
N ILE A 676 -16.87 -10.31 -8.31
CA ILE A 676 -16.47 -9.14 -9.12
C ILE A 676 -15.04 -9.31 -9.64
N GLU A 677 -14.09 -9.68 -8.78
CA GLU A 677 -12.70 -9.90 -9.20
C GLU A 677 -12.57 -10.98 -10.29
N SER A 678 -13.31 -12.09 -10.20
CA SER A 678 -13.32 -13.10 -11.27
C SER A 678 -13.92 -12.57 -12.57
N LEU A 679 -15.07 -11.89 -12.49
CA LEU A 679 -15.82 -11.38 -13.64
C LEU A 679 -15.05 -10.26 -14.37
N ARG A 680 -14.40 -9.37 -13.63
CA ARG A 680 -13.64 -8.23 -14.17
C ARG A 680 -12.35 -8.68 -14.84
N LEU A 681 -11.69 -9.73 -14.32
CA LEU A 681 -10.50 -10.31 -14.95
C LEU A 681 -10.81 -10.89 -16.33
N GLU A 682 -11.96 -11.57 -16.50
CA GLU A 682 -12.41 -12.07 -17.80
C GLU A 682 -12.68 -10.94 -18.82
N LYS A 683 -13.12 -9.77 -18.34
CA LYS A 683 -13.31 -8.57 -19.17
C LYS A 683 -12.03 -7.76 -19.39
N GLY A 684 -10.95 -8.07 -18.68
CA GLY A 684 -9.78 -7.21 -18.63
C GLY A 684 -10.13 -5.82 -18.11
N TYR A 685 -10.98 -5.68 -17.11
CA TYR A 685 -11.08 -4.38 -16.44
C TYR A 685 -9.95 -4.24 -15.42
N ARG A 686 -9.30 -3.08 -15.47
CA ARG A 686 -8.09 -2.77 -14.70
C ARG A 686 -8.50 -2.22 -13.34
N ALA A 687 -7.79 -2.62 -12.30
CA ALA A 687 -7.97 -2.12 -10.93
C ALA A 687 -6.80 -1.21 -10.55
N TRP A 688 -7.11 -0.04 -9.99
CA TRP A 688 -6.11 0.84 -9.41
C TRP A 688 -5.51 0.24 -8.13
N ALA A 689 -4.21 0.40 -7.93
CA ALA A 689 -3.34 -0.36 -7.01
C ALA A 689 -3.19 -1.87 -7.36
N GLY A 690 -3.69 -2.29 -8.52
CA GLY A 690 -3.48 -3.62 -9.11
C GLY A 690 -2.66 -3.52 -10.39
N GLU A 691 -3.36 -3.47 -11.54
CA GLU A 691 -2.71 -3.34 -12.85
C GLU A 691 -2.34 -1.90 -13.22
N ILE A 692 -2.98 -0.90 -12.59
CA ILE A 692 -2.70 0.51 -12.83
C ILE A 692 -2.38 1.24 -11.52
N ASN A 693 -1.49 2.21 -11.62
CA ASN A 693 -1.00 3.09 -10.54
C ASN A 693 -0.36 4.35 -11.15
N SER A 694 0.24 5.19 -10.31
CA SER A 694 0.89 6.45 -10.67
C SER A 694 2.15 6.32 -11.53
N GLU A 695 2.70 5.12 -11.72
CA GLU A 695 3.79 4.87 -12.69
C GLU A 695 3.29 4.41 -14.05
N THR A 696 2.10 3.84 -14.11
CA THR A 696 1.58 3.25 -15.34
C THR A 696 0.80 4.27 -16.15
N ASN A 697 1.08 4.37 -17.45
CA ASN A 697 0.34 5.26 -18.34
C ASN A 697 -0.85 4.53 -19.02
N PRO A 698 -1.87 5.27 -19.50
CA PRO A 698 -3.06 4.67 -20.12
C PRO A 698 -2.76 3.79 -21.34
N TYR A 699 -1.70 4.06 -22.11
CA TYR A 699 -1.44 3.32 -23.34
C TYR A 699 -0.80 1.96 -23.07
N GLU A 700 0.13 1.87 -22.12
CA GLU A 700 0.67 0.58 -21.69
C GLU A 700 -0.39 -0.28 -21.00
N ALA A 701 -1.31 0.34 -20.27
CA ALA A 701 -2.40 -0.35 -19.59
C ALA A 701 -3.50 -0.85 -20.53
N GLY A 702 -3.50 -0.45 -21.82
CA GLY A 702 -4.58 -0.74 -22.76
C GLY A 702 -5.83 0.15 -22.59
N LEU A 703 -5.70 1.26 -21.88
CA LEU A 703 -6.76 2.21 -21.53
C LEU A 703 -6.73 3.50 -22.37
N GLY A 704 -6.02 3.52 -23.49
CA GLY A 704 -5.93 4.69 -24.37
C GLY A 704 -7.29 5.21 -24.89
N PHE A 705 -8.34 4.38 -24.88
CA PHE A 705 -9.71 4.78 -25.21
C PHE A 705 -10.31 5.78 -24.21
N ALA A 706 -9.75 5.87 -22.99
CA ALA A 706 -10.16 6.79 -21.94
C ALA A 706 -9.41 8.14 -22.00
N VAL A 707 -8.52 8.34 -22.99
CA VAL A 707 -7.74 9.58 -23.17
C VAL A 707 -8.22 10.36 -24.39
N ALA A 708 -8.74 11.55 -24.20
CA ALA A 708 -9.23 12.41 -25.27
C ALA A 708 -8.16 13.43 -25.71
N LEU A 709 -7.15 12.97 -26.46
CA LEU A 709 -6.05 13.83 -26.96
C LEU A 709 -6.50 15.04 -27.79
N LYS A 710 -7.73 15.00 -28.34
CA LYS A 710 -8.36 16.11 -29.07
C LYS A 710 -8.75 17.29 -28.18
N LYS A 711 -8.88 17.10 -26.86
CA LYS A 711 -9.10 18.20 -25.92
C LYS A 711 -7.94 19.18 -26.01
N GLU A 712 -8.19 20.47 -25.87
CA GLU A 712 -7.13 21.48 -25.94
C GLU A 712 -6.04 21.24 -24.90
N ASN A 713 -6.44 21.03 -23.64
CA ASN A 713 -5.53 20.77 -22.53
C ASN A 713 -6.14 19.81 -21.50
N PHE A 714 -5.28 19.09 -20.78
CA PHE A 714 -5.56 18.36 -19.53
C PHE A 714 -4.22 18.07 -18.83
N HIS A 715 -4.24 17.81 -17.52
CA HIS A 715 -3.02 17.54 -16.75
C HIS A 715 -2.28 16.32 -17.31
N GLY A 716 -0.98 16.45 -17.59
CA GLY A 716 -0.17 15.36 -18.15
C GLY A 716 -0.35 15.11 -19.66
N LYS A 717 -1.10 15.95 -20.40
CA LYS A 717 -1.36 15.74 -21.85
C LYS A 717 -0.10 15.57 -22.69
N ALA A 718 0.92 16.39 -22.48
CA ALA A 718 2.16 16.33 -23.26
C ALA A 718 2.87 14.97 -23.07
N ALA A 719 2.98 14.51 -21.82
CA ALA A 719 3.54 13.20 -21.49
C ALA A 719 2.67 12.05 -22.04
N ALA A 720 1.34 12.22 -22.09
CA ALA A 720 0.44 11.21 -22.65
C ALA A 720 0.65 11.05 -24.17
N ILE A 721 0.87 12.16 -24.89
CA ILE A 721 1.22 12.12 -26.33
C ILE A 721 2.54 11.37 -26.53
N ASP A 722 3.56 11.66 -25.72
CA ASP A 722 4.84 10.98 -25.80
C ASP A 722 4.71 9.47 -25.49
N ALA A 723 3.99 9.12 -24.41
CA ALA A 723 3.74 7.74 -24.02
C ALA A 723 3.02 6.94 -25.11
N GLN A 724 2.08 7.56 -25.84
CA GLN A 724 1.41 6.92 -26.98
C GLN A 724 2.39 6.60 -28.11
N MET A 725 3.35 7.49 -28.39
CA MET A 725 4.32 7.33 -29.47
C MET A 725 5.47 6.38 -29.10
N ASN A 726 5.84 6.31 -27.82
CA ASN A 726 7.07 5.68 -27.33
C ASN A 726 6.84 4.50 -26.38
N LEU A 727 5.87 3.64 -26.69
CA LEU A 727 5.50 2.51 -25.84
C LEU A 727 6.65 1.49 -25.67
N LYS A 728 7.05 1.21 -24.43
CA LYS A 728 8.15 0.26 -24.10
C LYS A 728 7.68 -1.09 -23.60
N ARG A 729 6.55 -1.09 -22.90
CA ARG A 729 5.91 -2.28 -22.33
C ARG A 729 4.40 -2.19 -22.52
N LYS A 730 3.71 -3.32 -22.37
CA LYS A 730 2.25 -3.37 -22.43
C LYS A 730 1.73 -4.42 -21.46
N LEU A 731 0.58 -4.12 -20.86
CA LEU A 731 -0.17 -5.06 -20.05
C LEU A 731 -0.76 -6.15 -20.96
N VAL A 732 -0.51 -7.41 -20.62
CA VAL A 732 -1.03 -8.58 -21.34
C VAL A 732 -1.85 -9.46 -20.42
N ALA A 733 -2.86 -10.12 -20.98
CA ALA A 733 -3.57 -11.22 -20.33
C ALA A 733 -2.86 -12.55 -20.64
N ILE A 734 -2.58 -13.33 -19.60
CA ILE A 734 -2.00 -14.67 -19.68
C ILE A 734 -3.02 -15.66 -19.14
N THR A 735 -3.20 -16.80 -19.82
CA THR A 735 -4.08 -17.87 -19.33
C THR A 735 -3.34 -19.18 -19.11
N PHE A 736 -3.83 -19.95 -18.14
CA PHE A 736 -3.41 -21.33 -17.87
C PHE A 736 -4.62 -22.25 -18.00
N ASP A 737 -4.47 -23.36 -18.74
CA ASP A 737 -5.56 -24.31 -18.99
C ASP A 737 -6.07 -24.98 -17.70
N ASP A 738 -5.18 -25.17 -16.72
CA ASP A 738 -5.56 -25.61 -15.38
C ASP A 738 -6.05 -24.41 -14.55
N ILE A 739 -7.36 -24.31 -14.36
CA ILE A 739 -8.01 -23.28 -13.54
C ILE A 739 -7.56 -23.27 -12.07
N THR A 740 -6.97 -24.36 -11.56
CA THR A 740 -6.44 -24.43 -10.18
C THR A 740 -5.02 -23.87 -10.06
N CYS A 741 -4.36 -23.59 -11.19
CA CYS A 741 -3.05 -22.97 -11.25
C CYS A 741 -3.17 -21.44 -11.30
N VAL A 742 -3.36 -20.80 -10.14
CA VAL A 742 -3.72 -19.38 -10.06
C VAL A 742 -2.55 -18.54 -9.56
N PRO A 743 -1.93 -17.70 -10.41
CA PRO A 743 -1.01 -16.68 -9.92
C PRO A 743 -1.83 -15.54 -9.30
N PHE A 744 -1.23 -14.82 -8.37
CA PHE A 744 -1.96 -13.80 -7.60
C PHE A 744 -1.14 -12.54 -7.31
N GLY A 745 0.15 -12.49 -7.68
CA GLY A 745 0.94 -11.26 -7.64
C GLY A 745 2.43 -11.49 -7.37
N SER A 746 3.25 -10.72 -8.07
CA SER A 746 4.71 -10.66 -7.98
C SER A 746 5.47 -11.91 -8.43
N GLU A 747 4.80 -12.96 -8.89
CA GLU A 747 5.48 -14.12 -9.48
C GLU A 747 6.31 -13.69 -10.71
N PRO A 748 7.58 -14.16 -10.83
CA PRO A 748 8.42 -13.82 -11.97
C PRO A 748 7.93 -14.50 -13.24
N ILE A 749 8.11 -13.82 -14.37
CA ILE A 749 7.79 -14.30 -15.70
C ILE A 749 9.09 -14.39 -16.50
N ARG A 750 9.32 -15.53 -17.17
CA ARG A 750 10.48 -15.72 -18.04
C ARG A 750 10.10 -16.15 -19.45
N ILE A 751 10.98 -15.83 -20.38
CA ILE A 751 11.00 -16.37 -21.74
C ILE A 751 12.40 -16.93 -21.96
N GLY A 752 12.49 -18.25 -22.18
CA GLY A 752 13.77 -18.96 -22.08
C GLY A 752 14.35 -18.82 -20.67
N GLU A 753 15.58 -18.31 -20.56
CA GLU A 753 16.25 -18.08 -19.28
C GLU A 753 16.10 -16.65 -18.74
N SER A 754 15.57 -15.73 -19.55
CA SER A 754 15.49 -14.30 -19.17
C SER A 754 14.20 -14.00 -18.42
N ILE A 755 14.32 -13.38 -17.24
CA ILE A 755 13.19 -12.79 -16.53
C ILE A 755 12.75 -11.52 -17.30
N VAL A 756 11.51 -11.50 -17.76
CA VAL A 756 10.96 -10.43 -18.62
C VAL A 756 9.87 -9.60 -17.94
N GLY A 757 9.39 -10.03 -16.77
CA GLY A 757 8.37 -9.30 -16.04
C GLY A 757 7.94 -10.00 -14.77
N ARG A 758 6.83 -9.52 -14.21
CA ARG A 758 6.19 -10.06 -13.01
C ARG A 758 4.67 -9.99 -13.14
N ILE A 759 3.97 -10.91 -12.51
CA ILE A 759 2.51 -10.88 -12.43
C ILE A 759 2.07 -9.69 -11.58
N LYS A 760 1.06 -8.94 -12.05
CA LYS A 760 0.41 -7.85 -11.33
C LYS A 760 -0.82 -8.33 -10.57
N SER A 761 -1.63 -9.19 -11.20
CA SER A 761 -2.79 -9.81 -10.60
C SER A 761 -3.13 -11.12 -11.29
N GLY A 762 -4.01 -11.90 -10.66
CA GLY A 762 -4.59 -13.07 -11.28
C GLY A 762 -5.75 -13.63 -10.48
N GLY A 763 -6.41 -14.62 -11.05
CA GLY A 763 -7.63 -15.20 -10.51
C GLY A 763 -8.20 -16.28 -11.42
N GLN A 764 -9.30 -16.89 -10.99
CA GLN A 764 -9.99 -17.91 -11.77
C GLN A 764 -11.02 -17.25 -12.69
N GLY A 765 -11.01 -17.60 -13.97
CA GLY A 765 -12.06 -17.25 -14.93
C GLY A 765 -13.04 -18.42 -15.08
N TYR A 766 -14.14 -18.39 -14.34
CA TYR A 766 -15.06 -19.53 -14.28
C TYR A 766 -15.86 -19.74 -15.58
N THR A 767 -16.09 -18.67 -16.37
CA THR A 767 -16.77 -18.80 -17.67
C THR A 767 -15.85 -19.42 -18.71
N ILE A 768 -14.59 -18.98 -18.75
CA ILE A 768 -13.59 -19.51 -19.70
C ILE A 768 -12.93 -20.81 -19.23
N LYS A 769 -13.16 -21.22 -17.96
CA LYS A 769 -12.60 -22.41 -17.31
C LYS A 769 -11.07 -22.45 -17.27
N LYS A 770 -10.46 -21.27 -17.11
CA LYS A 770 -9.00 -21.10 -17.07
C LYS A 770 -8.61 -20.22 -15.89
N SER A 771 -7.36 -20.31 -15.48
CA SER A 771 -6.75 -19.29 -14.62
C SER A 771 -6.25 -18.13 -15.49
N ILE A 772 -6.36 -16.91 -14.97
CA ILE A 772 -6.05 -15.65 -15.65
C ILE A 772 -4.98 -14.92 -14.85
N ALA A 773 -4.06 -14.28 -15.54
CA ALA A 773 -3.10 -13.35 -14.96
C ALA A 773 -2.90 -12.12 -15.84
N TYR A 774 -2.53 -11.00 -15.23
CA TYR A 774 -2.13 -9.78 -15.93
C TYR A 774 -0.70 -9.42 -15.59
N ALA A 775 0.07 -8.99 -16.59
CA ALA A 775 1.47 -8.58 -16.41
C ALA A 775 1.89 -7.54 -17.44
N TYR A 776 2.79 -6.64 -17.06
CA TYR A 776 3.49 -5.79 -18.02
C TYR A 776 4.70 -6.53 -18.56
N LEU A 777 4.78 -6.67 -19.89
CA LEU A 777 5.94 -7.24 -20.59
C LEU A 777 6.50 -6.25 -21.60
N PRO A 778 7.82 -6.29 -21.91
CA PRO A 778 8.40 -5.54 -23.02
C PRO A 778 7.65 -5.83 -24.32
N ILE A 779 7.43 -4.81 -25.16
CA ILE A 779 6.59 -4.94 -26.38
C ILE A 779 6.99 -6.13 -27.27
N ALA A 780 8.28 -6.42 -27.38
CA ALA A 780 8.82 -7.55 -28.14
C ALA A 780 8.31 -8.94 -27.68
N HIS A 781 7.68 -9.02 -26.50
CA HIS A 781 7.19 -10.25 -25.88
C HIS A 781 5.67 -10.25 -25.67
N THR A 782 4.93 -9.38 -26.38
CA THR A 782 3.48 -9.18 -26.17
C THR A 782 2.59 -9.77 -27.28
N GLU A 783 3.18 -10.55 -28.18
CA GLU A 783 2.43 -11.20 -29.27
C GLU A 783 1.45 -12.25 -28.73
N ILE A 784 0.22 -12.22 -29.24
CA ILE A 784 -0.84 -13.16 -28.85
C ILE A 784 -0.44 -14.58 -29.28
N GLY A 785 -0.62 -15.55 -28.41
CA GLY A 785 -0.19 -16.93 -28.61
C GLY A 785 1.23 -17.22 -28.11
N THR A 786 1.98 -16.20 -27.68
CA THR A 786 3.31 -16.40 -27.07
C THR A 786 3.17 -17.19 -25.77
N HIS A 787 4.00 -18.23 -25.63
CA HIS A 787 4.14 -18.99 -24.39
C HIS A 787 5.10 -18.26 -23.43
N VAL A 788 4.70 -18.16 -22.18
CA VAL A 788 5.52 -17.58 -21.10
C VAL A 788 5.54 -18.53 -19.91
N ASP A 789 6.67 -18.62 -19.22
CA ASP A 789 6.80 -19.42 -18.01
C ASP A 789 6.66 -18.52 -16.78
N VAL A 790 5.79 -18.91 -15.84
CA VAL A 790 5.56 -18.21 -14.57
C VAL A 790 5.95 -19.13 -13.42
N GLU A 791 6.68 -18.60 -12.43
CA GLU A 791 7.16 -19.40 -11.30
C GLU A 791 6.15 -19.43 -10.14
N PHE A 792 5.82 -20.65 -9.70
CA PHE A 792 4.98 -20.94 -8.55
C PHE A 792 5.81 -21.71 -7.53
N PHE A 793 6.26 -21.03 -6.46
CA PHE A 793 6.95 -21.68 -5.33
C PHE A 793 8.14 -22.56 -5.78
N GLY A 794 8.96 -22.07 -6.72
CA GLY A 794 10.10 -22.80 -7.29
C GLY A 794 9.78 -23.62 -8.55
N THR A 795 8.51 -23.78 -8.92
CA THR A 795 8.09 -24.56 -10.09
C THR A 795 7.63 -23.65 -11.23
N TRP A 796 8.24 -23.76 -12.40
CA TRP A 796 7.82 -23.03 -13.60
C TRP A 796 6.62 -23.70 -14.27
N ARG A 797 5.62 -22.90 -14.63
CA ARG A 797 4.43 -23.34 -15.35
C ARG A 797 4.18 -22.45 -16.54
N THR A 798 3.87 -23.06 -17.68
CA THR A 798 3.68 -22.34 -18.94
C THR A 798 2.24 -21.81 -19.04
N GLY A 799 2.10 -20.52 -19.28
CA GLY A 799 0.87 -19.85 -19.68
C GLY A 799 0.95 -19.34 -21.11
N VAL A 800 -0.17 -18.84 -21.65
CA VAL A 800 -0.27 -18.32 -23.02
C VAL A 800 -0.83 -16.91 -23.01
N ILE A 801 -0.16 -15.98 -23.70
CA ILE A 801 -0.67 -14.62 -23.91
C ILE A 801 -1.91 -14.67 -24.82
N CYS A 802 -2.99 -14.03 -24.38
CA CYS A 802 -4.28 -14.08 -25.04
C CYS A 802 -4.75 -12.69 -25.50
N ALA A 803 -5.62 -12.69 -26.52
CA ALA A 803 -6.33 -11.48 -26.92
C ALA A 803 -7.32 -11.07 -25.82
N GLU A 804 -7.46 -9.76 -25.62
CA GLU A 804 -8.40 -9.20 -24.65
C GLU A 804 -9.62 -8.55 -25.33
N PRO A 805 -10.79 -8.53 -24.67
CA PRO A 805 -11.07 -9.22 -23.41
C PRO A 805 -11.25 -10.73 -23.64
N LEU A 806 -11.02 -11.53 -22.59
CA LEU A 806 -11.14 -12.99 -22.63
C LEU A 806 -12.59 -13.46 -22.77
N PHE A 807 -13.54 -12.61 -22.38
CA PHE A 807 -14.98 -12.84 -22.46
C PHE A 807 -15.71 -11.69 -23.15
N ASP A 808 -16.64 -12.05 -24.04
CA ASP A 808 -17.50 -11.12 -24.79
C ASP A 808 -16.73 -9.94 -25.43
N PRO A 809 -15.80 -10.20 -26.38
CA PRO A 809 -14.97 -9.16 -26.99
C PRO A 809 -15.74 -8.14 -27.82
N THR A 810 -16.95 -8.48 -28.27
CA THR A 810 -17.84 -7.57 -29.00
C THR A 810 -18.71 -6.72 -28.07
N ASN A 811 -18.65 -6.95 -26.75
CA ASN A 811 -19.49 -6.30 -25.73
C ASN A 811 -21.00 -6.43 -26.03
N GLU A 812 -21.41 -7.56 -26.60
CA GLU A 812 -22.81 -7.83 -26.93
C GLU A 812 -23.67 -7.91 -25.66
N ARG A 813 -23.13 -8.49 -24.58
CA ARG A 813 -23.87 -8.67 -23.32
C ARG A 813 -24.20 -7.38 -22.59
N ILE A 814 -23.33 -6.39 -22.71
CA ILE A 814 -23.55 -5.05 -22.13
C ILE A 814 -24.67 -4.31 -22.88
N ARG A 815 -24.83 -4.61 -24.17
CA ARG A 815 -25.77 -3.94 -25.08
C ARG A 815 -27.16 -4.57 -25.09
N LEU A 816 -27.31 -5.80 -24.58
CA LEU A 816 -28.58 -6.53 -24.41
C LEU A 816 -29.70 -5.63 -23.90
#